data_AF-A0A1H7L321-F1
#
_entry.id   AF-A0A1H7L321-F1
#
_cell.length_a   1.000
_cell.length_b   1.000
_cell.length_c   1.000
_cell.angle_alpha   90.00
_cell.angle_beta   90.00
_cell.angle_gamma   90.00
#
_symmetry.space_group_name_H-M   'P 1'
#
loop_
_entity.id
_entity.type
_entity.pdbx_description
1 polymer ?
#
loop_
_entity_poly.entity_id
_entity_poly.type
_entity_poly.pdbx_seq_one_letter_code
_entity_poly.pdbx_strand_id
1 'polypeptide(L)'
;MSGKKKRKSQYEQVKEILNTLQGKTVPSYQGLHAFWLDPETFITSSLYGQRLIAPKESSDSSQTSHGCCGSNDSSSKSVTVKQSSKNSGGCCNSEKSTSDIASLDPAVTSVQQPPITTSIGDCWPSGGSGGGGGGSPSQKRSDQSAIIIGLKGHYPFDGSIFPKLLWDATAVASIDQIQIISNWIDADCPLTLEEEHEKAAKITEASTTNSRLALANGELLHQVSTNKTNQDHRDNKGLTIRKEVSSLTPDELSTFRDALNCMFQYTDYWQDERSFDYWARIHTDSCQHGWEQFTTWHRMYLYFFEQKLQDYDQNIALPYWSWTDYADQNKNTFNNKKYDLGVLPEAYGCYLTQKGLDKLKDKKTSEGKSILNKKEISALEKIVKKGTVYNSGLRFLKAAGIPYEIINVNNVAVWSDKIRAIYDTLKETNPLWFPNRWPGSMGPLSQYPTKKDINLLLSLDNFGDFGGGPSYDHHYGSLEKVHNGMHNFSGGTNPTYPDNSDEWKKKYQKLNLTPDPQSKENPIYGWMTDNRITAFDPLFWAHHSNVDRIWARWQELHNGTPQEVNAVLAPWSMTVQDTLSIQKLGYTYMKDSVFYDVSSKVGLVKFNSAPTQVSTNTLDTHRKAEIKIHRVQRGNLQNARIRVFLNTPDATVDTPTKGNDHFIEEITTFHGSCYGGPGHCNLPLDKTRQFDQRQLHHHEPRNYKINATDAVQSMLNNGAKDITIQLVIIGIDGNQIDNAVYIDGVSLNFMD
;
A
#
# COMPACT_ATOMS: atom_id res chain seq x y z
N MET A 1 -49.17 -41.70 18.71
CA MET A 1 -48.62 -40.62 19.55
C MET A 1 -47.13 -40.51 19.27
N SER A 2 -46.72 -39.55 18.43
CA SER A 2 -45.30 -39.25 18.19
C SER A 2 -44.84 -38.31 19.29
N GLY A 3 -43.95 -38.78 20.18
CA GLY A 3 -43.41 -37.98 21.27
C GLY A 3 -42.61 -36.80 20.71
N LYS A 4 -42.98 -35.57 21.07
CA LYS A 4 -42.16 -34.38 20.82
C LYS A 4 -40.77 -34.61 21.43
N LYS A 5 -39.73 -34.77 20.61
CA LYS A 5 -38.33 -34.74 21.07
C LYS A 5 -38.10 -33.40 21.77
N LYS A 6 -37.81 -33.41 23.07
CA LYS A 6 -37.36 -32.21 23.80
C LYS A 6 -36.10 -31.67 23.11
N ARG A 7 -36.05 -30.36 22.87
CA ARG A 7 -34.86 -29.65 22.36
C ARG A 7 -33.69 -29.93 23.32
N LYS A 8 -32.53 -30.32 22.81
CA LYS A 8 -31.30 -30.54 23.59
C LYS A 8 -30.52 -29.22 23.70
N SER A 9 -29.83 -28.98 24.82
CA SER A 9 -28.90 -27.84 24.95
C SER A 9 -27.69 -28.00 24.02
N GLN A 10 -26.99 -26.92 23.73
CA GLN A 10 -25.73 -26.88 22.99
C GLN A 10 -24.68 -27.77 23.66
N TYR A 11 -24.58 -27.74 24.99
CA TYR A 11 -23.66 -28.63 25.70
C TYR A 11 -24.02 -30.11 25.54
N GLU A 12 -25.30 -30.48 25.53
CA GLU A 12 -25.73 -31.85 25.21
C GLU A 12 -25.37 -32.27 23.78
N GLN A 13 -25.42 -31.34 22.82
CA GLN A 13 -24.97 -31.57 21.44
C GLN A 13 -23.45 -31.76 21.37
N VAL A 14 -22.68 -30.94 22.10
CA VAL A 14 -21.22 -31.08 22.20
C VAL A 14 -20.84 -32.44 22.79
N LYS A 15 -21.52 -32.89 23.85
CA LYS A 15 -21.31 -34.23 24.42
C LYS A 15 -21.61 -35.34 23.41
N GLU A 16 -22.70 -35.23 22.65
CA GLU A 16 -23.06 -36.22 21.63
C GLU A 16 -22.01 -36.29 20.52
N ILE A 17 -21.49 -35.15 20.08
CA ILE A 17 -20.39 -35.07 19.10
C ILE A 17 -19.13 -35.76 19.66
N LEU A 18 -18.69 -35.40 20.86
CA LEU A 18 -17.46 -35.96 21.44
C LEU A 18 -17.60 -37.45 21.78
N ASN A 19 -18.77 -37.90 22.24
CA ASN A 19 -19.08 -39.31 22.43
C ASN A 19 -19.11 -40.11 21.12
N THR A 20 -19.43 -39.46 20.00
CA THR A 20 -19.36 -40.08 18.68
C THR A 20 -17.92 -40.16 18.20
N LEU A 21 -17.17 -39.07 18.41
CA LEU A 21 -15.79 -38.96 17.93
C LEU A 21 -14.82 -39.84 18.73
N GLN A 22 -15.02 -40.09 20.03
CA GLN A 22 -14.09 -40.88 20.85
C GLN A 22 -13.82 -42.31 20.33
N GLY A 23 -14.71 -42.88 19.50
CA GLY A 23 -14.58 -44.26 18.99
C GLY A 23 -15.09 -45.33 19.96
N LYS A 24 -14.48 -46.53 19.93
CA LYS A 24 -14.95 -47.73 20.65
C LYS A 24 -14.53 -47.81 22.12
N THR A 25 -13.63 -46.91 22.54
CA THR A 25 -12.99 -46.88 23.85
C THR A 25 -13.02 -45.44 24.37
N VAL A 26 -13.04 -45.26 25.69
CA VAL A 26 -12.91 -43.94 26.31
C VAL A 26 -11.42 -43.70 26.60
N PRO A 27 -10.71 -42.88 25.81
CA PRO A 27 -9.30 -42.60 26.05
C PRO A 27 -9.09 -41.89 27.41
N SER A 28 -8.02 -42.26 28.13
CA SER A 28 -7.61 -41.59 29.38
C SER A 28 -6.50 -40.59 29.10
N TYR A 29 -6.84 -39.30 29.15
CA TYR A 29 -5.97 -38.15 28.90
C TYR A 29 -5.31 -37.65 30.18
N GLN A 30 -4.13 -38.16 30.53
CA GLN A 30 -3.45 -37.80 31.79
C GLN A 30 -4.33 -38.03 33.04
N GLY A 31 -5.16 -39.08 33.03
CA GLY A 31 -6.12 -39.37 34.11
C GLY A 31 -7.48 -38.69 33.95
N LEU A 32 -7.62 -37.76 32.99
CA LEU A 32 -8.90 -37.21 32.57
C LEU A 32 -9.55 -38.21 31.61
N HIS A 33 -10.60 -38.91 32.04
CA HIS A 33 -11.34 -39.86 31.22
C HIS A 33 -12.20 -39.13 30.16
N ALA A 34 -13.48 -39.45 30.01
CA ALA A 34 -14.41 -38.66 29.19
C ALA A 34 -14.68 -37.30 29.84
N PHE A 35 -13.68 -36.42 29.85
CA PHE A 35 -13.64 -35.16 30.56
C PHE A 35 -14.75 -34.20 30.13
N TRP A 36 -15.29 -34.38 28.93
CA TRP A 36 -16.42 -33.61 28.41
C TRP A 36 -17.77 -34.00 28.99
N LEU A 37 -17.87 -35.10 29.75
CA LEU A 37 -19.10 -35.51 30.44
C LEU A 37 -19.37 -34.68 31.71
N ASP A 38 -18.31 -34.14 32.31
CA ASP A 38 -18.39 -33.23 33.44
C ASP A 38 -18.01 -31.80 33.00
N PRO A 39 -18.94 -30.83 33.03
CA PRO A 39 -18.70 -29.51 32.45
C PRO A 39 -17.63 -28.71 33.19
N GLU A 40 -17.53 -28.85 34.50
CA GLU A 40 -16.50 -28.16 35.29
C GLU A 40 -15.11 -28.67 34.90
N THR A 41 -14.94 -29.99 34.85
CA THR A 41 -13.71 -30.62 34.37
C THR A 41 -13.40 -30.19 32.93
N PHE A 42 -14.39 -30.19 32.02
CA PHE A 42 -14.15 -29.84 30.62
C PHE A 42 -13.67 -28.39 30.43
N ILE A 43 -14.30 -27.44 31.13
CA ILE A 43 -14.02 -26.01 30.97
C ILE A 43 -12.68 -25.61 31.62
N THR A 44 -12.30 -26.27 32.71
CA THR A 44 -11.14 -25.84 33.53
C THR A 44 -9.87 -26.65 33.31
N SER A 45 -9.97 -27.84 32.72
CA SER A 45 -8.82 -28.75 32.57
C SER A 45 -7.84 -28.34 31.47
N SER A 46 -6.59 -28.73 31.68
CA SER A 46 -5.52 -28.64 30.68
C SER A 46 -5.00 -30.04 30.35
N LEU A 47 -4.61 -30.24 29.10
CA LEU A 47 -3.98 -31.45 28.62
C LEU A 47 -2.58 -31.12 28.08
N TYR A 48 -1.54 -31.76 28.61
CA TYR A 48 -0.12 -31.48 28.29
C TYR A 48 0.24 -29.98 28.41
N GLY A 49 -0.32 -29.29 29.41
CA GLY A 49 -0.10 -27.86 29.64
C GLY A 49 -0.90 -26.91 28.73
N GLN A 50 -1.70 -27.43 27.80
CA GLN A 50 -2.60 -26.65 26.95
C GLN A 50 -4.02 -26.68 27.51
N ARG A 51 -4.66 -25.51 27.70
CA ARG A 51 -6.04 -25.45 28.20
C ARG A 51 -7.02 -25.98 27.17
N LEU A 52 -7.89 -26.92 27.58
CA LEU A 52 -8.90 -27.51 26.69
C LEU A 52 -9.85 -26.44 26.16
N ILE A 53 -10.34 -25.57 27.06
CA ILE A 53 -11.09 -24.36 26.73
C ILE A 53 -10.27 -23.14 27.16
N ALA A 54 -10.05 -22.19 26.25
CA ALA A 54 -9.34 -20.95 26.57
C ALA A 54 -10.06 -20.17 27.69
N PRO A 55 -9.34 -19.44 28.57
CA PRO A 55 -9.96 -18.63 29.61
C PRO A 55 -10.87 -17.54 29.02
N LYS A 56 -11.82 -17.05 29.81
CA LYS A 56 -12.54 -15.82 29.45
C LYS A 56 -11.55 -14.66 29.50
N GLU A 57 -11.57 -13.77 28.49
CA GLU A 57 -10.89 -12.50 28.61
C GLU A 57 -11.56 -11.70 29.73
N SER A 58 -10.86 -11.50 30.85
CA SER A 58 -11.32 -10.62 31.91
C SER A 58 -11.16 -9.18 31.45
N SER A 59 -12.24 -8.42 31.39
CA SER A 59 -12.24 -6.96 31.18
C SER A 59 -11.72 -6.19 32.41
N ASP A 60 -10.71 -6.73 33.09
CA ASP A 60 -10.00 -6.09 34.19
C ASP A 60 -8.60 -6.72 34.33
N SER A 61 -7.61 -6.11 33.68
CA SER A 61 -6.23 -6.12 34.16
C SER A 61 -5.44 -5.00 33.49
N SER A 62 -5.48 -3.82 34.09
CA SER A 62 -4.38 -2.86 34.06
C SER A 62 -3.15 -3.47 34.75
N GLN A 63 -2.00 -3.48 34.05
CA GLN A 63 -0.63 -3.72 34.56
C GLN A 63 -0.40 -5.10 35.21
N THR A 64 0.63 -5.87 34.88
CA THR A 64 2.05 -5.50 34.91
C THR A 64 2.85 -6.32 33.91
N SER A 65 3.67 -5.64 33.10
CA SER A 65 4.87 -6.19 32.50
C SER A 65 5.86 -6.57 33.62
N HIS A 66 6.06 -7.86 33.86
CA HIS A 66 7.26 -8.33 34.55
C HIS A 66 8.25 -8.80 33.49
N GLY A 67 9.18 -7.90 33.18
CA GLY A 67 10.39 -8.23 32.44
C GLY A 67 11.22 -9.24 33.21
N CYS A 68 11.72 -10.26 32.52
CA CYS A 68 12.71 -11.17 33.08
C CYS A 68 14.11 -10.63 32.78
N CYS A 69 14.62 -9.79 33.69
CA CYS A 69 16.06 -9.62 33.95
C CYS A 69 16.27 -9.30 35.44
N GLY A 70 16.67 -10.36 36.19
CA GLY A 70 17.46 -10.43 37.42
C GLY A 70 17.36 -9.37 38.54
N SER A 71 17.13 -9.81 39.77
CA SER A 71 18.18 -9.99 40.82
C SER A 71 17.58 -10.25 42.21
N ASN A 72 18.22 -11.18 42.95
CA ASN A 72 18.36 -11.40 44.42
C ASN A 72 17.20 -10.96 45.35
N ASP A 73 16.72 -11.76 46.31
CA ASP A 73 17.52 -12.27 47.42
C ASP A 73 16.77 -13.33 48.26
N SER A 74 17.58 -14.17 48.90
CA SER A 74 17.41 -15.01 50.10
C SER A 74 16.02 -15.37 50.68
N SER A 75 15.77 -16.67 50.87
CA SER A 75 15.65 -17.28 52.20
C SER A 75 15.48 -18.81 52.15
N SER A 76 15.92 -19.44 53.23
CA SER A 76 16.34 -20.82 53.39
C SER A 76 15.21 -21.81 53.71
N LYS A 77 15.38 -23.08 53.33
CA LYS A 77 15.54 -24.24 54.25
C LYS A 77 15.70 -25.58 53.53
N SER A 78 16.90 -26.15 53.72
CA SER A 78 17.31 -27.56 53.85
C SER A 78 16.37 -28.72 53.47
N VAL A 79 16.94 -29.74 52.78
CA VAL A 79 17.24 -31.11 53.30
C VAL A 79 17.92 -31.91 52.15
N THR A 80 19.24 -32.19 52.19
CA THR A 80 19.91 -33.49 52.55
C THR A 80 19.79 -34.56 51.44
N VAL A 81 20.80 -35.27 50.88
CA VAL A 81 22.28 -35.34 50.95
C VAL A 81 22.79 -36.40 49.93
N LYS A 82 24.03 -36.21 49.43
CA LYS A 82 25.07 -37.16 48.94
C LYS A 82 25.07 -37.81 47.53
N GLN A 83 26.20 -37.50 46.86
CA GLN A 83 27.16 -38.36 46.12
C GLN A 83 26.70 -38.94 44.76
N SER A 84 27.48 -38.95 43.67
CA SER A 84 28.95 -39.00 43.49
C SER A 84 29.39 -38.66 42.04
N SER A 85 30.51 -37.92 41.91
CA SER A 85 31.67 -38.10 40.99
C SER A 85 31.44 -38.28 39.45
N LYS A 86 32.19 -37.66 38.51
CA LYS A 86 33.63 -37.35 38.43
C LYS A 86 33.97 -36.26 37.37
N ASN A 87 35.09 -35.56 37.64
CA ASN A 87 36.13 -35.00 36.73
C ASN A 87 35.77 -33.80 35.82
N SER A 88 36.17 -32.55 36.16
CA SER A 88 37.51 -31.89 36.05
C SER A 88 37.81 -31.44 34.61
N GLY A 89 37.67 -30.15 34.27
CA GLY A 89 38.71 -29.09 34.37
C GLY A 89 39.18 -28.77 32.93
N GLY A 90 39.03 -27.57 32.36
CA GLY A 90 39.65 -26.30 32.74
C GLY A 90 40.76 -25.95 31.74
N CYS A 91 40.76 -24.71 31.24
CA CYS A 91 41.91 -23.87 30.82
C CYS A 91 41.90 -23.26 29.41
N CYS A 92 42.08 -21.93 29.41
CA CYS A 92 42.62 -21.11 28.33
C CYS A 92 44.15 -21.21 28.22
N ASN A 93 44.66 -20.73 27.07
CA ASN A 93 46.01 -20.27 26.72
C ASN A 93 47.05 -21.27 26.17
N SER A 94 47.58 -20.91 24.99
CA SER A 94 49.02 -20.94 24.71
C SER A 94 49.41 -19.93 23.60
N GLU A 95 50.59 -19.33 23.76
CA GLU A 95 51.27 -18.34 22.89
C GLU A 95 52.39 -18.99 22.03
N LYS A 96 52.74 -18.29 20.92
CA LYS A 96 54.02 -18.24 20.11
C LYS A 96 54.38 -19.46 19.21
N SER A 97 54.92 -19.34 17.99
CA SER A 97 55.90 -18.38 17.41
C SER A 97 55.91 -18.30 15.85
N THR A 98 56.30 -17.12 15.30
CA THR A 98 57.09 -16.78 14.06
C THR A 98 56.84 -17.55 12.73
N SER A 99 56.66 -16.92 11.56
CA SER A 99 57.65 -16.09 10.83
C SER A 99 57.06 -15.27 9.65
N ASP A 100 57.70 -14.11 9.40
CA ASP A 100 57.71 -13.13 8.30
C ASP A 100 56.97 -13.36 6.96
N ILE A 101 56.32 -12.29 6.43
CA ILE A 101 56.72 -11.55 5.19
C ILE A 101 55.84 -10.28 4.99
N ALA A 102 56.53 -9.15 4.90
CA ALA A 102 56.28 -7.86 4.21
C ALA A 102 54.86 -7.25 4.07
N SER A 103 54.73 -6.12 4.77
CA SER A 103 53.91 -4.90 4.59
C SER A 103 53.48 -4.49 3.17
N LEU A 104 52.28 -3.88 3.08
CA LEU A 104 52.01 -2.56 2.47
C LEU A 104 50.56 -2.10 2.83
N ASP A 105 50.43 -1.20 3.80
CA ASP A 105 49.20 -0.43 4.10
C ASP A 105 49.20 0.90 3.32
N PRO A 106 48.03 1.38 2.85
CA PRO A 106 47.74 2.81 2.76
C PRO A 106 46.74 3.23 3.84
N ALA A 107 47.10 4.29 4.55
CA ALA A 107 46.39 4.86 5.69
C ALA A 107 44.94 5.27 5.38
N VAL A 108 43.99 4.70 6.13
CA VAL A 108 42.63 5.24 6.28
C VAL A 108 42.65 6.28 7.40
N THR A 109 42.48 7.54 7.03
CA THR A 109 42.23 8.62 7.98
C THR A 109 40.78 8.54 8.45
N SER A 110 40.58 8.21 9.72
CA SER A 110 39.27 8.22 10.37
C SER A 110 38.80 9.65 10.59
N VAL A 111 37.76 10.07 9.86
CA VAL A 111 37.03 11.30 10.16
C VAL A 111 36.07 11.01 11.32
N GLN A 112 36.30 11.69 12.45
CA GLN A 112 35.46 11.63 13.64
C GLN A 112 34.01 12.05 13.31
N GLN A 113 33.04 11.22 13.70
CA GLN A 113 31.63 11.60 13.74
C GLN A 113 31.41 12.76 14.75
N PRO A 114 30.55 13.74 14.43
CA PRO A 114 30.23 14.81 15.36
C PRO A 114 29.36 14.31 16.54
N PRO A 115 29.32 15.03 17.67
CA PRO A 115 28.74 14.55 18.93
C PRO A 115 27.22 14.43 18.87
N ILE A 116 26.71 13.33 19.42
CA ILE A 116 25.29 13.04 19.62
C ILE A 116 24.68 14.13 20.51
N THR A 117 23.81 14.97 19.94
CA THR A 117 22.92 15.84 20.71
C THR A 117 21.48 15.67 20.21
N THR A 118 20.57 15.49 21.19
CA THR A 118 19.12 15.33 21.11
C THR A 118 18.58 14.12 20.34
N SER A 119 17.97 13.17 21.07
CA SER A 119 17.17 12.10 20.49
C SER A 119 15.95 12.71 19.78
N ILE A 120 16.00 12.78 18.45
CA ILE A 120 14.80 12.91 17.64
C ILE A 120 13.97 11.64 17.93
N GLY A 121 12.73 11.80 18.40
CA GLY A 121 11.83 10.66 18.56
C GLY A 121 11.65 9.98 17.20
N ASP A 122 11.86 8.66 17.13
CA ASP A 122 11.77 7.90 15.89
C ASP A 122 10.34 8.04 15.32
N CYS A 123 10.20 8.73 14.17
CA CYS A 123 8.89 8.93 13.55
C CYS A 123 8.44 7.72 12.71
N TRP A 124 9.32 6.71 12.54
CA TRP A 124 8.96 5.47 11.86
C TRP A 124 8.04 4.62 12.75
N PRO A 125 6.84 4.25 12.27
CA PRO A 125 5.83 3.55 13.07
C PRO A 125 6.27 2.17 13.60
N SER A 126 7.23 1.54 12.93
CA SER A 126 7.92 0.34 13.41
C SER A 126 9.39 0.68 13.53
N GLY A 127 9.93 0.64 14.76
CA GLY A 127 11.36 0.84 15.01
C GLY A 127 12.18 0.09 13.97
N GLY A 128 12.98 0.83 13.21
CA GLY A 128 13.64 0.33 12.02
C GLY A 128 14.59 -0.83 12.33
N SER A 129 14.12 -2.07 12.19
CA SER A 129 14.82 -3.21 11.61
C SER A 129 13.93 -4.46 11.68
N GLY A 130 13.68 -5.08 10.53
CA GLY A 130 13.46 -6.53 10.44
C GLY A 130 12.06 -7.06 10.77
N GLY A 131 11.44 -7.67 9.76
CA GLY A 131 10.47 -8.74 9.95
C GLY A 131 9.02 -8.29 9.93
N GLY A 132 8.35 -8.54 8.80
CA GLY A 132 6.92 -8.40 8.67
C GLY A 132 6.16 -9.19 9.74
N GLY A 133 5.65 -8.48 10.73
CA GLY A 133 4.61 -8.94 11.63
C GLY A 133 3.28 -8.42 11.12
N GLY A 134 2.62 -9.18 10.25
CA GLY A 134 1.21 -8.96 9.96
C GLY A 134 0.42 -9.05 11.27
N GLY A 135 -0.23 -7.97 11.66
CA GLY A 135 -1.16 -7.98 12.78
C GLY A 135 -2.25 -9.03 12.50
N SER A 136 -2.35 -10.05 13.36
CA SER A 136 -3.45 -11.01 13.27
C SER A 136 -4.77 -10.33 13.62
N PRO A 137 -5.86 -10.58 12.88
CA PRO A 137 -7.20 -10.20 13.30
C PRO A 137 -7.56 -10.96 14.59
N SER A 138 -8.29 -10.30 15.50
CA SER A 138 -8.64 -10.81 16.83
C SER A 138 -8.99 -12.31 16.81
N GLN A 139 -8.15 -13.15 17.43
CA GLN A 139 -8.40 -14.58 17.53
C GLN A 139 -9.60 -14.83 18.44
N LYS A 140 -10.59 -15.57 17.96
CA LYS A 140 -11.72 -16.00 18.80
C LYS A 140 -11.23 -16.92 19.91
N ARG A 141 -11.95 -16.93 21.03
CA ARG A 141 -11.67 -17.82 22.17
C ARG A 141 -11.63 -19.30 21.76
N SER A 142 -12.49 -19.70 20.83
CA SER A 142 -12.51 -21.05 20.29
C SER A 142 -11.25 -21.39 19.48
N ASP A 143 -10.64 -20.44 18.76
CA ASP A 143 -9.40 -20.67 18.00
C ASP A 143 -8.17 -20.89 18.88
N GLN A 144 -8.20 -20.39 20.12
CA GLN A 144 -7.16 -20.58 21.13
C GLN A 144 -7.37 -21.83 21.99
N SER A 145 -8.52 -22.50 21.86
CA SER A 145 -8.90 -23.63 22.70
C SER A 145 -8.30 -24.94 22.17
N ALA A 146 -7.56 -25.66 23.02
CA ALA A 146 -6.85 -26.88 22.61
C ALA A 146 -7.79 -27.97 22.07
N ILE A 147 -9.05 -28.02 22.52
CA ILE A 147 -10.07 -28.93 21.97
C ILE A 147 -10.31 -28.68 20.48
N ILE A 148 -10.37 -27.41 20.03
CA ILE A 148 -10.61 -27.06 18.63
C ILE A 148 -9.37 -27.32 17.80
N ILE A 149 -8.19 -26.97 18.32
CA ILE A 149 -6.89 -27.26 17.69
C ILE A 149 -6.73 -28.78 17.47
N GLY A 150 -7.04 -29.58 18.49
CA GLY A 150 -6.98 -31.04 18.43
C GLY A 150 -8.02 -31.67 17.51
N LEU A 151 -9.27 -31.19 17.51
CA LEU A 151 -10.32 -31.66 16.60
C LEU A 151 -10.05 -31.31 15.13
N LYS A 152 -9.33 -30.20 14.87
CA LYS A 152 -8.80 -29.84 13.54
C LYS A 152 -7.58 -30.69 13.15
N GLY A 153 -7.02 -31.49 14.07
CA GLY A 153 -5.82 -32.29 13.85
C GLY A 153 -4.56 -31.44 13.67
N HIS A 154 -4.50 -30.27 14.30
CA HIS A 154 -3.37 -29.34 14.22
C HIS A 154 -2.36 -29.55 15.35
N TYR A 155 -1.13 -29.09 15.12
CA TYR A 155 -0.08 -29.00 16.15
C TYR A 155 -0.59 -28.27 17.42
N PRO A 156 -0.31 -28.75 18.65
CA PRO A 156 0.58 -29.87 18.96
C PRO A 156 -0.09 -31.26 19.03
N PHE A 157 -1.40 -31.36 18.77
CA PHE A 157 -2.22 -32.60 18.87
C PHE A 157 -2.41 -33.32 17.53
N ASP A 158 -1.50 -33.12 16.58
CA ASP A 158 -1.49 -33.80 15.28
C ASP A 158 -0.75 -35.16 15.34
N GLY A 159 -0.18 -35.52 16.50
CA GLY A 159 0.65 -36.69 16.71
C GLY A 159 2.15 -36.43 16.59
N SER A 160 2.58 -35.20 16.30
CA SER A 160 3.99 -34.84 16.14
C SER A 160 4.71 -34.69 17.49
N ILE A 161 4.11 -33.95 18.44
CA ILE A 161 4.64 -33.73 19.78
C ILE A 161 3.73 -34.35 20.83
N PHE A 162 2.44 -34.01 20.79
CA PHE A 162 1.44 -34.66 21.62
C PHE A 162 0.63 -35.65 20.81
N PRO A 163 0.27 -36.78 21.43
CA PRO A 163 -0.61 -37.74 20.80
C PRO A 163 -1.94 -37.10 20.35
N LYS A 164 -2.54 -37.58 19.25
CA LYS A 164 -3.78 -37.03 18.67
C LYS A 164 -4.94 -36.94 19.64
N LEU A 165 -5.67 -35.82 19.70
CA LEU A 165 -6.87 -35.79 20.54
C LEU A 165 -7.91 -36.79 20.00
N LEU A 166 -8.47 -37.64 20.87
CA LEU A 166 -9.31 -38.81 20.54
C LEU A 166 -8.55 -39.96 19.82
N TRP A 167 -7.56 -40.58 20.47
CA TRP A 167 -6.60 -41.56 19.89
C TRP A 167 -7.20 -42.75 19.13
N ASP A 168 -8.34 -43.27 19.61
CA ASP A 168 -9.04 -44.42 19.01
C ASP A 168 -10.19 -43.98 18.08
N ALA A 169 -10.32 -42.68 17.82
CA ALA A 169 -11.29 -42.12 16.89
C ALA A 169 -10.97 -42.54 15.45
N THR A 170 -11.83 -43.35 14.85
CA THR A 170 -11.78 -43.59 13.40
C THR A 170 -12.41 -42.44 12.60
N ALA A 171 -13.09 -41.51 13.27
CA ALA A 171 -13.81 -40.39 12.66
C ALA A 171 -13.09 -39.06 12.91
N VAL A 172 -12.80 -38.33 11.84
CA VAL A 172 -12.34 -36.93 11.90
C VAL A 172 -13.57 -36.04 12.11
N ALA A 173 -13.47 -35.06 13.01
CA ALA A 173 -14.55 -34.09 13.22
C ALA A 173 -14.81 -33.31 11.92
N SER A 174 -16.07 -33.29 11.48
CA SER A 174 -16.50 -32.47 10.34
C SER A 174 -16.44 -30.98 10.68
N ILE A 175 -16.39 -30.13 9.64
CA ILE A 175 -16.42 -28.67 9.81
C ILE A 175 -17.64 -28.23 10.62
N ASP A 176 -18.81 -28.84 10.37
CA ASP A 176 -20.04 -28.52 11.11
C ASP A 176 -19.95 -28.91 12.59
N GLN A 177 -19.36 -30.07 12.91
CA GLN A 177 -19.14 -30.50 14.29
C GLN A 177 -18.16 -29.58 15.04
N ILE A 178 -17.07 -29.19 14.38
CA ILE A 178 -16.11 -28.23 14.93
C ILE A 178 -16.78 -26.88 15.14
N GLN A 179 -17.59 -26.42 14.18
CA GLN A 179 -18.31 -25.15 14.28
C GLN A 179 -19.33 -25.15 15.43
N ILE A 180 -20.02 -26.26 15.68
CA ILE A 180 -20.94 -26.40 16.83
C ILE A 180 -20.18 -26.23 18.15
N ILE A 181 -19.04 -26.91 18.30
CA ILE A 181 -18.22 -26.82 19.52
C ILE A 181 -17.60 -25.41 19.64
N SER A 182 -17.09 -24.84 18.55
CA SER A 182 -16.55 -23.47 18.52
C SER A 182 -17.60 -22.43 18.91
N ASN A 183 -18.82 -22.53 18.36
CA ASN A 183 -19.93 -21.64 18.69
C ASN A 183 -20.32 -21.76 20.17
N TRP A 184 -20.31 -22.97 20.72
CA TRP A 184 -20.57 -23.17 22.15
C TRP A 184 -19.49 -22.53 23.03
N ILE A 185 -18.21 -22.64 22.66
CA ILE A 185 -17.08 -21.99 23.37
C ILE A 185 -17.17 -20.47 23.29
N ASP A 186 -17.42 -19.96 22.09
CA ASP A 186 -17.51 -18.52 21.83
C ASP A 186 -18.78 -17.91 22.45
N ALA A 187 -19.86 -18.70 22.62
CA ALA A 187 -21.05 -18.35 23.41
C ALA A 187 -20.83 -18.46 24.93
N ASP A 188 -19.57 -18.57 25.35
CA ASP A 188 -19.15 -18.66 26.75
C ASP A 188 -19.64 -19.93 27.48
N CYS A 189 -19.67 -21.05 26.76
CA CYS A 189 -19.94 -22.39 27.26
C CYS A 189 -21.27 -22.53 28.05
N PRO A 190 -22.44 -22.17 27.50
CA PRO A 190 -23.72 -22.36 28.20
C PRO A 190 -24.01 -23.86 28.42
N LEU A 191 -24.45 -24.22 29.61
CA LEU A 191 -24.70 -25.60 30.02
C LEU A 191 -26.19 -25.97 29.90
N THR A 192 -27.09 -24.99 30.08
CA THR A 192 -28.55 -25.20 30.07
C THR A 192 -29.24 -24.41 28.95
N LEU A 193 -30.45 -24.85 28.56
CA LEU A 193 -31.29 -24.11 27.61
C LEU A 193 -31.69 -22.71 28.13
N GLU A 194 -31.76 -22.55 29.45
CA GLU A 194 -32.07 -21.27 30.09
C GLU A 194 -30.89 -20.30 29.95
N GLU A 195 -29.65 -20.75 30.18
CA GLU A 195 -28.43 -19.97 29.93
C GLU A 195 -28.25 -19.62 28.45
N GLU A 196 -28.61 -20.54 27.54
CA GLU A 196 -28.64 -20.27 26.10
C GLU A 196 -29.62 -19.16 25.75
N HIS A 197 -30.83 -19.18 26.33
CA HIS A 197 -31.84 -18.15 26.06
C HIS A 197 -31.44 -16.79 26.65
N GLU A 198 -30.86 -16.75 27.85
CA GLU A 198 -30.37 -15.51 28.46
C GLU A 198 -29.18 -14.90 27.69
N LYS A 199 -28.27 -15.74 27.19
CA LYS A 199 -27.13 -15.27 26.37
C LYS A 199 -27.56 -14.91 24.95
N ALA A 200 -28.48 -15.64 24.35
CA ALA A 200 -29.05 -15.31 23.03
C ALA A 200 -29.84 -13.99 23.07
N ALA A 201 -30.50 -13.65 24.19
CA ALA A 201 -31.17 -12.37 24.37
C ALA A 201 -30.16 -11.19 24.51
N LYS A 202 -28.93 -11.44 24.97
CA LYS A 202 -27.85 -10.44 24.98
C LYS A 202 -27.15 -10.31 23.61
N ILE A 203 -27.14 -11.38 22.80
CA ILE A 203 -26.64 -11.41 21.42
C ILE A 203 -27.77 -11.04 20.45
N THR A 204 -28.48 -9.94 20.70
CA THR A 204 -29.43 -9.41 19.72
C THR A 204 -28.68 -8.54 18.69
N GLU A 205 -27.67 -9.14 18.05
CA GLU A 205 -27.04 -8.69 16.80
C GLU A 205 -27.67 -9.41 15.60
N ALA A 206 -29.00 -9.53 15.56
CA ALA A 206 -29.75 -10.10 14.43
C ALA A 206 -29.73 -9.23 13.15
N SER A 207 -28.78 -8.30 13.03
CA SER A 207 -28.65 -7.36 11.92
C SER A 207 -27.70 -7.86 10.82
N THR A 208 -26.58 -8.50 11.15
CA THR A 208 -25.51 -8.79 10.17
C THR A 208 -25.78 -9.97 9.25
N THR A 209 -26.35 -11.08 9.74
CA THR A 209 -26.66 -12.25 8.87
C THR A 209 -27.80 -11.95 7.90
N ASN A 210 -28.88 -11.33 8.39
CA ASN A 210 -30.00 -10.90 7.54
C ASN A 210 -29.55 -9.85 6.51
N SER A 211 -28.70 -8.90 6.92
CA SER A 211 -28.13 -7.90 6.01
C SER A 211 -27.26 -8.54 4.92
N ARG A 212 -26.42 -9.53 5.25
CA ARG A 212 -25.60 -10.24 4.24
C ARG A 212 -26.44 -11.07 3.27
N LEU A 213 -27.51 -11.72 3.73
CA LEU A 213 -28.45 -12.42 2.86
C LEU A 213 -29.18 -11.43 1.93
N ALA A 214 -29.65 -10.31 2.47
CA ALA A 214 -30.31 -9.26 1.67
C ALA A 214 -29.35 -8.64 0.63
N LEU A 215 -28.07 -8.42 0.97
CA LEU A 215 -27.04 -8.00 0.03
C LEU A 215 -26.85 -9.03 -1.09
N ALA A 216 -26.74 -10.32 -0.74
CA ALA A 216 -26.49 -11.39 -1.70
C ALA A 216 -27.68 -11.68 -2.63
N ASN A 217 -28.90 -11.38 -2.19
CA ASN A 217 -30.12 -11.39 -3.00
C ASN A 217 -30.29 -10.10 -3.84
N GLY A 218 -29.44 -9.10 -3.65
CA GLY A 218 -29.53 -7.79 -4.30
C GLY A 218 -30.66 -6.90 -3.78
N GLU A 219 -31.22 -7.19 -2.61
CA GLU A 219 -32.23 -6.35 -1.95
C GLU A 219 -31.60 -5.09 -1.32
N LEU A 220 -30.32 -5.18 -0.95
CA LEU A 220 -29.52 -4.07 -0.44
C LEU A 220 -28.35 -3.74 -1.39
N LEU A 221 -27.91 -2.48 -1.36
CA LEU A 221 -26.76 -2.01 -2.12
C LEU A 221 -25.45 -2.32 -1.40
N HIS A 222 -24.48 -2.84 -2.15
CA HIS A 222 -23.10 -2.95 -1.71
C HIS A 222 -22.47 -1.55 -1.70
N GLN A 223 -22.04 -1.12 -0.53
CA GLN A 223 -21.40 0.18 -0.36
C GLN A 223 -19.97 0.15 -0.90
N VAL A 224 -19.47 1.32 -1.28
CA VAL A 224 -18.05 1.51 -1.59
C VAL A 224 -17.23 1.23 -0.32
N SER A 225 -16.13 0.50 -0.47
CA SER A 225 -15.17 0.24 0.60
C SER A 225 -14.65 1.54 1.19
N THR A 226 -14.48 1.56 2.52
CA THR A 226 -13.86 2.68 3.23
C THR A 226 -12.36 2.49 3.43
N ASN A 227 -11.79 1.38 2.97
CA ASN A 227 -10.36 1.11 3.10
C ASN A 227 -9.56 1.92 2.07
N LYS A 228 -8.24 2.00 2.28
CA LYS A 228 -7.32 2.56 1.28
C LYS A 228 -7.31 1.66 0.03
N THR A 229 -7.14 2.22 -1.16
CA THR A 229 -7.14 1.45 -2.42
C THR A 229 -6.18 0.25 -2.36
N ASN A 230 -4.92 0.48 -1.95
CA ASN A 230 -3.93 -0.58 -1.86
C ASN A 230 -4.14 -1.55 -0.69
N GLN A 231 -4.95 -1.18 0.31
CA GLN A 231 -5.40 -2.12 1.32
C GLN A 231 -6.36 -3.14 0.70
N ASP A 232 -7.39 -2.69 -0.02
CA ASP A 232 -8.33 -3.58 -0.69
C ASP A 232 -7.63 -4.49 -1.69
N HIS A 233 -6.71 -3.95 -2.50
CA HIS A 233 -5.95 -4.77 -3.44
C HIS A 233 -5.10 -5.82 -2.72
N ARG A 234 -4.37 -5.46 -1.66
CA ARG A 234 -3.59 -6.44 -0.89
C ARG A 234 -4.48 -7.52 -0.27
N ASP A 235 -5.57 -7.13 0.38
CA ASP A 235 -6.49 -8.04 1.07
C ASP A 235 -7.15 -9.01 0.07
N ASN A 236 -7.30 -8.59 -1.19
CA ASN A 236 -7.79 -9.41 -2.31
C ASN A 236 -6.69 -10.06 -3.17
N LYS A 237 -5.43 -10.06 -2.72
CA LYS A 237 -4.27 -10.62 -3.44
C LYS A 237 -4.05 -10.02 -4.84
N GLY A 238 -4.34 -8.74 -4.97
CA GLY A 238 -4.06 -7.89 -6.13
C GLY A 238 -2.63 -7.33 -6.11
N LEU A 239 -2.29 -6.62 -7.19
CA LEU A 239 -1.04 -5.88 -7.32
C LEU A 239 -1.19 -4.52 -6.64
N THR A 240 -0.10 -3.96 -6.12
CA THR A 240 -0.05 -2.57 -5.66
C THR A 240 -0.35 -1.63 -6.83
N ILE A 241 -1.21 -0.64 -6.61
CA ILE A 241 -1.59 0.36 -7.60
C ILE A 241 -0.80 1.64 -7.37
N ARG A 242 -0.04 2.03 -8.40
CA ARG A 242 0.45 3.40 -8.57
C ARG A 242 -0.63 4.23 -9.24
N LYS A 243 -1.21 5.17 -8.49
CA LYS A 243 -2.29 6.05 -8.96
C LYS A 243 -1.78 7.33 -9.60
N GLU A 244 -2.59 7.90 -10.47
CA GLU A 244 -2.37 9.27 -10.92
C GLU A 244 -2.49 10.22 -9.70
N VAL A 245 -1.58 11.19 -9.57
CA VAL A 245 -1.48 12.09 -8.40
C VAL A 245 -2.81 12.77 -8.03
N SER A 246 -3.58 13.29 -9.01
CA SER A 246 -4.88 13.94 -8.75
C SER A 246 -6.01 12.96 -8.44
N SER A 247 -5.76 11.66 -8.57
CA SER A 247 -6.72 10.60 -8.26
C SER A 247 -6.49 9.98 -6.88
N LEU A 248 -5.46 10.42 -6.14
CA LEU A 248 -5.28 10.05 -4.74
C LEU A 248 -6.41 10.61 -3.88
N THR A 249 -6.94 9.78 -2.98
CA THR A 249 -7.84 10.24 -1.93
C THR A 249 -7.11 11.18 -0.95
N PRO A 250 -7.82 12.04 -0.20
CA PRO A 250 -7.19 12.89 0.81
C PRO A 250 -6.34 12.11 1.82
N ASP A 251 -6.78 10.92 2.21
CA ASP A 251 -6.10 10.06 3.18
C ASP A 251 -4.83 9.43 2.59
N GLU A 252 -4.87 8.97 1.33
CA GLU A 252 -3.70 8.46 0.62
C GLU A 252 -2.63 9.56 0.46
N LEU A 253 -3.06 10.77 0.04
CA LEU A 253 -2.15 11.90 -0.11
C LEU A 253 -1.57 12.36 1.23
N SER A 254 -2.36 12.37 2.30
CA SER A 254 -1.87 12.69 3.65
C SER A 254 -0.83 11.66 4.11
N THR A 255 -1.14 10.37 3.98
CA THR A 255 -0.22 9.28 4.35
C THR A 255 1.11 9.40 3.62
N PHE A 256 1.08 9.68 2.30
CA PHE A 256 2.28 9.89 1.51
C PHE A 256 3.10 11.11 1.96
N ARG A 257 2.43 12.23 2.28
CA ARG A 257 3.08 13.43 2.83
C ARG A 257 3.72 13.16 4.19
N ASP A 258 3.04 12.44 5.06
CA ASP A 258 3.52 12.11 6.40
C ASP A 258 4.78 11.22 6.33
N ALA A 259 4.82 10.25 5.42
CA ALA A 259 6.00 9.43 5.17
C ALA A 259 7.19 10.28 4.70
N LEU A 260 7.01 11.15 3.70
CA LEU A 260 8.08 12.03 3.23
C LEU A 260 8.54 13.02 4.32
N ASN A 261 7.62 13.58 5.09
CA ASN A 261 7.96 14.45 6.21
C ASN A 261 8.77 13.70 7.28
N CYS A 262 8.48 12.43 7.53
CA CYS A 262 9.30 11.59 8.39
C CYS A 262 10.70 11.36 7.77
N MET A 263 10.80 11.05 6.48
CA MET A 263 12.10 10.91 5.80
C MET A 263 12.94 12.18 5.84
N PHE A 264 12.32 13.37 5.76
CA PHE A 264 13.01 14.65 5.87
C PHE A 264 13.62 14.91 7.25
N GLN A 265 13.16 14.26 8.31
CA GLN A 265 13.76 14.40 9.65
C GLN A 265 15.14 13.73 9.74
N TYR A 266 15.50 12.88 8.76
CA TYR A 266 16.79 12.18 8.72
C TYR A 266 17.75 12.78 7.68
N THR A 267 17.48 13.96 7.09
CA THR A 267 18.35 14.55 6.04
C THR A 267 19.76 14.88 6.53
N ASP A 268 19.93 15.15 7.82
CA ASP A 268 21.25 15.35 8.42
C ASP A 268 22.09 14.05 8.42
N TYR A 269 21.43 12.89 8.33
CA TYR A 269 22.02 11.55 8.25
C TYR A 269 21.88 10.98 6.84
N TRP A 270 22.51 11.63 5.86
CA TRP A 270 22.39 11.29 4.44
C TRP A 270 22.83 9.86 4.03
N GLN A 271 23.48 9.10 4.91
CA GLN A 271 23.81 7.69 4.71
C GLN A 271 22.74 6.72 5.22
N ASP A 272 21.75 7.23 5.97
CA ASP A 272 20.65 6.46 6.51
C ASP A 272 19.56 6.30 5.44
N GLU A 273 19.17 5.06 5.13
CA GLU A 273 18.11 4.76 4.15
C GLU A 273 16.74 5.33 4.52
N ARG A 274 16.52 5.71 5.78
CA ARG A 274 15.32 6.44 6.22
C ARG A 274 15.32 7.89 5.72
N SER A 275 16.48 8.42 5.35
CA SER A 275 16.65 9.78 4.85
C SER A 275 16.18 9.90 3.41
N PHE A 276 15.43 10.97 3.11
CA PHE A 276 15.12 11.30 1.71
C PHE A 276 16.39 11.62 0.91
N ASP A 277 17.36 12.28 1.54
CA ASP A 277 18.64 12.66 0.92
C ASP A 277 19.47 11.43 0.52
N TYR A 278 19.39 10.32 1.26
CA TYR A 278 20.03 9.06 0.88
C TYR A 278 19.55 8.60 -0.50
N TRP A 279 18.22 8.54 -0.66
CA TRP A 279 17.62 8.11 -1.92
C TRP A 279 17.93 9.08 -3.05
N ALA A 280 17.86 10.39 -2.82
CA ALA A 280 18.19 11.39 -3.82
C ALA A 280 19.66 11.29 -4.31
N ARG A 281 20.60 10.93 -3.41
CA ARG A 281 22.03 10.75 -3.75
C ARG A 281 22.30 9.52 -4.61
N ILE A 282 21.51 8.46 -4.48
CA ILE A 282 21.64 7.30 -5.39
C ILE A 282 21.50 7.75 -6.85
N HIS A 283 20.60 8.69 -7.13
CA HIS A 283 20.50 9.29 -8.46
C HIS A 283 21.74 10.12 -8.81
N THR A 284 22.22 10.97 -7.90
CA THR A 284 23.45 11.75 -8.11
C THR A 284 24.64 10.88 -8.52
N ASP A 285 24.79 9.71 -7.89
CA ASP A 285 26.01 8.91 -7.98
C ASP A 285 25.92 7.76 -8.99
N SER A 286 24.72 7.29 -9.34
CA SER A 286 24.54 6.03 -10.09
C SER A 286 23.49 6.06 -11.19
N CYS A 287 22.82 7.20 -11.44
CA CYS A 287 21.78 7.27 -12.46
C CYS A 287 22.28 6.92 -13.87
N GLN A 288 21.40 6.30 -14.66
CA GLN A 288 21.67 5.91 -16.04
C GLN A 288 20.91 6.81 -17.01
N HIS A 289 21.63 7.43 -17.95
CA HIS A 289 21.10 8.39 -18.92
C HIS A 289 21.79 8.23 -20.28
N GLY A 290 21.06 8.49 -21.37
CA GLY A 290 21.56 8.52 -22.74
C GLY A 290 21.65 7.15 -23.42
N TRP A 291 21.06 6.10 -22.85
CA TRP A 291 21.19 4.72 -23.32
C TRP A 291 20.09 3.80 -22.76
N GLU A 292 20.04 2.54 -23.23
CA GLU A 292 18.95 1.59 -22.98
C GLU A 292 18.67 1.26 -21.51
N GLN A 293 19.63 1.49 -20.60
CA GLN A 293 19.43 1.29 -19.17
C GLN A 293 18.66 2.43 -18.49
N PHE A 294 18.37 3.53 -19.18
CA PHE A 294 17.62 4.65 -18.62
C PHE A 294 16.29 4.20 -18.01
N THR A 295 15.48 3.46 -18.76
CA THR A 295 14.14 3.05 -18.30
C THR A 295 14.20 1.97 -17.21
N THR A 296 15.12 1.01 -17.34
CA THR A 296 15.27 -0.14 -16.43
C THR A 296 15.84 0.28 -15.07
N TRP A 297 16.86 1.15 -15.08
CA TRP A 297 17.47 1.69 -13.85
C TRP A 297 16.47 2.53 -13.06
N HIS A 298 15.76 3.45 -13.72
CA HIS A 298 14.78 4.30 -13.04
C HIS A 298 13.57 3.49 -12.53
N ARG A 299 13.15 2.43 -13.23
CA ARG A 299 12.14 1.49 -12.73
C ARG A 299 12.54 0.87 -11.39
N MET A 300 13.79 0.41 -11.28
CA MET A 300 14.30 -0.17 -10.03
C MET A 300 14.49 0.87 -8.94
N TYR A 301 14.94 2.06 -9.31
CA TYR A 301 15.07 3.17 -8.39
C TYR A 301 13.73 3.52 -7.71
N LEU A 302 12.67 3.63 -8.51
CA LEU A 302 11.31 3.84 -8.01
C LEU A 302 10.83 2.68 -7.13
N TYR A 303 11.09 1.44 -7.56
CA TYR A 303 10.68 0.25 -6.80
C TYR A 303 11.28 0.24 -5.39
N PHE A 304 12.59 0.42 -5.25
CA PHE A 304 13.23 0.38 -3.93
C PHE A 304 12.87 1.58 -3.06
N PHE A 305 12.71 2.77 -3.64
CA PHE A 305 12.22 3.94 -2.90
C PHE A 305 10.79 3.72 -2.40
N GLU A 306 9.92 3.13 -3.22
CA GLU A 306 8.56 2.77 -2.82
C GLU A 306 8.55 1.75 -1.68
N GLN A 307 9.42 0.74 -1.72
CA GLN A 307 9.55 -0.22 -0.61
C GLN A 307 9.91 0.49 0.70
N LYS A 308 10.81 1.49 0.66
CA LYS A 308 11.13 2.27 1.85
C LYS A 308 9.96 3.08 2.37
N LEU A 309 9.13 3.64 1.47
CA LEU A 309 7.87 4.27 1.87
C LEU A 309 6.88 3.24 2.47
N GLN A 310 6.87 2.01 1.96
CA GLN A 310 6.02 0.93 2.47
C GLN A 310 6.45 0.41 3.85
N ASP A 311 7.72 0.58 4.24
CA ASP A 311 8.16 0.38 5.64
C ASP A 311 7.46 1.37 6.60
N TYR A 312 7.05 2.55 6.11
CA TYR A 312 6.28 3.52 6.89
C TYR A 312 4.79 3.12 6.94
N ASP A 313 4.20 2.89 5.76
CA ASP A 313 2.84 2.36 5.61
C ASP A 313 2.77 1.51 4.34
N GLN A 314 2.50 0.22 4.51
CA GLN A 314 2.42 -0.79 3.44
C GLN A 314 1.40 -0.48 2.33
N ASN A 315 0.50 0.50 2.52
CA ASN A 315 -0.47 0.92 1.52
C ASN A 315 0.04 2.04 0.61
N ILE A 316 1.20 2.63 0.91
CA ILE A 316 1.79 3.66 0.06
C ILE A 316 2.25 3.04 -1.25
N ALA A 317 1.91 3.71 -2.34
CA ALA A 317 2.47 3.48 -3.66
C ALA A 317 2.88 4.82 -4.27
N LEU A 318 3.94 4.82 -5.08
CA LEU A 318 4.39 6.05 -5.73
C LEU A 318 3.35 6.52 -6.73
N PRO A 319 2.81 7.74 -6.59
CA PRO A 319 1.88 8.25 -7.58
C PRO A 319 2.63 8.64 -8.86
N TYR A 320 1.91 8.75 -9.97
CA TYR A 320 2.45 9.23 -11.23
C TYR A 320 1.82 10.56 -11.66
N TRP A 321 2.65 11.45 -12.20
CA TRP A 321 2.19 12.70 -12.77
C TRP A 321 1.89 12.51 -14.27
N SER A 322 0.61 12.34 -14.63
CA SER A 322 0.20 12.27 -16.03
C SER A 322 0.30 13.64 -16.71
N TRP A 323 1.40 13.89 -17.42
CA TRP A 323 1.69 15.22 -17.98
C TRP A 323 0.52 15.74 -18.83
N THR A 324 0.08 14.93 -19.80
CA THR A 324 -0.92 15.34 -20.78
C THR A 324 -2.29 15.62 -20.20
N ASP A 325 -2.68 14.91 -19.14
CA ASP A 325 -4.00 15.09 -18.53
C ASP A 325 -4.06 16.39 -17.74
N TYR A 326 -2.98 16.71 -17.01
CA TYR A 326 -2.87 18.00 -16.32
C TYR A 326 -2.82 19.18 -17.30
N ALA A 327 -2.03 19.06 -18.37
CA ALA A 327 -2.01 20.09 -19.39
C ALA A 327 -3.40 20.28 -20.02
N ASP A 328 -4.13 19.19 -20.25
CA ASP A 328 -5.44 19.25 -20.87
C ASP A 328 -6.50 19.93 -20.00
N GLN A 329 -6.48 19.68 -18.69
CA GLN A 329 -7.38 20.32 -17.72
C GLN A 329 -7.06 21.79 -17.50
N ASN A 330 -5.78 22.16 -17.63
CA ASN A 330 -5.28 23.49 -17.34
C ASN A 330 -4.97 24.30 -18.61
N LYS A 331 -5.51 23.93 -19.78
CA LYS A 331 -5.26 24.64 -21.06
C LYS A 331 -5.49 26.14 -20.97
N ASN A 332 -6.54 26.56 -20.24
CA ASN A 332 -6.93 27.97 -20.12
C ASN A 332 -5.97 28.79 -19.23
N THR A 333 -5.21 28.14 -18.36
CA THR A 333 -4.23 28.75 -17.46
C THR A 333 -2.78 28.51 -17.91
N PHE A 334 -2.59 27.62 -18.89
CA PHE A 334 -1.30 27.21 -19.41
C PHE A 334 -0.44 28.40 -19.88
N ASN A 335 0.78 28.51 -19.33
CA ASN A 335 1.82 29.46 -19.75
C ASN A 335 1.32 30.90 -20.01
N ASN A 336 0.42 31.42 -19.17
CA ASN A 336 -0.09 32.78 -19.34
C ASN A 336 0.67 33.77 -18.43
N LYS A 337 1.06 34.92 -19.01
CA LYS A 337 1.85 35.97 -18.35
C LYS A 337 1.18 36.51 -17.07
N LYS A 338 -0.15 36.39 -16.98
CA LYS A 338 -0.97 36.92 -15.88
C LYS A 338 -1.00 36.00 -14.67
N TYR A 339 -0.99 34.68 -14.85
CA TYR A 339 -1.36 33.70 -13.82
C TYR A 339 -0.32 32.62 -13.53
N ASP A 340 0.68 32.33 -14.38
CA ASP A 340 1.54 31.18 -14.04
C ASP A 340 2.98 31.27 -14.52
N LEU A 341 3.84 30.45 -13.91
CA LEU A 341 5.13 30.12 -14.53
C LEU A 341 4.99 28.81 -15.33
N GLY A 342 4.15 27.85 -14.94
CA GLY A 342 3.88 26.58 -15.64
C GLY A 342 2.84 25.74 -14.90
N VAL A 343 2.43 24.59 -15.45
CA VAL A 343 1.41 23.69 -14.85
C VAL A 343 2.09 22.56 -14.08
N LEU A 344 1.68 22.37 -12.82
CA LEU A 344 2.06 21.26 -11.95
C LEU A 344 0.83 20.61 -11.34
N PRO A 345 0.94 19.35 -10.87
CA PRO A 345 -0.08 18.77 -10.01
C PRO A 345 -0.32 19.61 -8.76
N GLU A 346 -1.59 19.83 -8.40
CA GLU A 346 -1.96 20.65 -7.23
C GLU A 346 -1.31 20.14 -5.94
N ALA A 347 -1.17 18.80 -5.80
CA ALA A 347 -0.52 18.16 -4.67
C ALA A 347 0.92 18.64 -4.41
N TYR A 348 1.60 19.09 -5.47
CA TYR A 348 2.98 19.57 -5.48
C TYR A 348 3.07 21.10 -5.50
N GLY A 349 1.94 21.81 -5.57
CA GLY A 349 1.89 23.26 -5.57
C GLY A 349 2.26 23.89 -4.22
N CYS A 350 2.53 25.18 -4.24
CA CYS A 350 2.82 26.03 -3.09
C CYS A 350 1.52 26.54 -2.47
N TYR A 351 1.26 26.18 -1.22
CA TYR A 351 0.16 26.71 -0.42
C TYR A 351 0.53 26.68 1.06
N LEU A 352 -0.10 27.56 1.84
CA LEU A 352 0.09 27.64 3.29
C LEU A 352 -1.09 26.98 4.00
N THR A 353 -0.81 26.08 4.94
CA THR A 353 -1.82 25.47 5.82
C THR A 353 -2.14 26.39 6.99
N GLN A 354 -3.27 26.17 7.67
CA GLN A 354 -3.59 26.88 8.91
C GLN A 354 -2.50 26.66 9.97
N LYS A 355 -2.04 25.41 10.15
CA LYS A 355 -0.92 25.05 11.04
C LYS A 355 0.36 25.82 10.70
N GLY A 356 0.67 25.96 9.41
CA GLY A 356 1.83 26.73 8.95
C GLY A 356 1.69 28.22 9.23
N LEU A 357 0.50 28.79 9.04
CA LEU A 357 0.23 30.20 9.36
C LEU A 357 0.41 30.47 10.86
N ASP A 358 -0.10 29.60 11.71
CA ASP A 358 0.01 29.76 13.16
C ASP A 358 1.48 29.73 13.60
N LYS A 359 2.28 28.81 13.05
CA LYS A 359 3.74 28.80 13.25
C LYS A 359 4.43 30.08 12.80
N LEU A 360 4.04 30.63 11.64
CA LEU A 360 4.65 31.86 11.12
C LEU A 360 4.35 33.09 11.98
N LYS A 361 3.18 33.14 12.64
CA LYS A 361 2.83 34.23 13.56
C LYS A 361 3.77 34.28 14.78
N ASP A 362 4.28 33.13 15.20
CA ASP A 362 5.16 33.02 16.38
C ASP A 362 6.64 33.20 16.05
N LYS A 363 7.03 33.18 14.77
CA LYS A 363 8.43 33.30 14.33
C LYS A 363 8.97 34.72 14.56
N LYS A 364 10.11 34.78 15.24
CA LYS A 364 10.84 36.01 15.56
C LYS A 364 12.25 35.98 14.94
N THR A 365 12.78 37.16 14.64
CA THR A 365 14.19 37.34 14.26
C THR A 365 15.09 37.03 15.46
N SER A 366 16.40 36.91 15.23
CA SER A 366 17.41 36.78 16.30
C SER A 366 17.35 37.93 17.32
N GLU A 367 16.84 39.09 16.92
CA GLU A 367 16.60 40.26 17.78
C GLU A 367 15.25 40.22 18.53
N GLY A 368 14.48 39.13 18.42
CA GLY A 368 13.19 38.96 19.10
C GLY A 368 12.01 39.73 18.48
N LYS A 369 12.19 40.36 17.31
CA LYS A 369 11.11 41.05 16.58
C LYS A 369 10.32 40.05 15.74
N SER A 370 9.02 40.27 15.58
CA SER A 370 8.19 39.46 14.65
C SER A 370 8.77 39.51 13.24
N ILE A 371 8.93 38.35 12.59
CA ILE A 371 9.42 38.27 11.20
C ILE A 371 8.42 38.89 10.22
N LEU A 372 7.13 38.70 10.48
CA LEU A 372 6.04 39.20 9.66
C LEU A 372 5.37 40.41 10.32
N ASN A 373 4.99 41.39 9.50
CA ASN A 373 4.18 42.52 9.96
C ASN A 373 2.67 42.19 9.90
N LYS A 374 1.85 43.01 10.55
CA LYS A 374 0.38 42.80 10.61
C LYS A 374 -0.28 42.71 9.22
N LYS A 375 0.17 43.51 8.25
CA LYS A 375 -0.37 43.51 6.88
C LYS A 375 -0.06 42.20 6.15
N GLU A 376 1.17 41.70 6.30
CA GLU A 376 1.61 40.41 5.74
C GLU A 376 0.83 39.25 6.37
N ILE A 377 0.67 39.25 7.70
CA ILE A 377 -0.14 38.24 8.40
C ILE A 377 -1.58 38.24 7.88
N SER A 378 -2.22 39.42 7.78
CA SER A 378 -3.58 39.52 7.23
C SER A 378 -3.69 39.12 5.76
N ALA A 379 -2.62 39.29 4.97
CA ALA A 379 -2.60 38.81 3.58
C ALA A 379 -2.50 37.28 3.53
N LEU A 380 -1.64 36.68 4.37
CA LEU A 380 -1.52 35.23 4.48
C LEU A 380 -2.82 34.59 5.01
N GLU A 381 -3.49 35.20 6.00
CA GLU A 381 -4.81 34.76 6.47
C GLU A 381 -5.85 34.70 5.33
N LYS A 382 -5.85 35.70 4.44
CA LYS A 382 -6.73 35.70 3.26
C LYS A 382 -6.37 34.58 2.29
N ILE A 383 -5.08 34.30 2.09
CA ILE A 383 -4.62 33.22 1.20
C ILE A 383 -5.03 31.86 1.76
N VAL A 384 -4.79 31.61 3.06
CA VAL A 384 -5.18 30.37 3.74
C VAL A 384 -6.69 30.17 3.66
N LYS A 385 -7.48 31.22 3.96
CA LYS A 385 -8.95 31.18 3.85
C LYS A 385 -9.45 30.88 2.43
N LYS A 386 -8.73 31.36 1.41
CA LYS A 386 -9.08 31.11 0.00
C LYS A 386 -8.66 29.71 -0.47
N GLY A 387 -7.70 29.07 0.21
CA GLY A 387 -7.18 27.75 -0.16
C GLY A 387 -6.49 27.72 -1.53
N THR A 388 -5.96 28.85 -2.00
CA THR A 388 -5.35 28.93 -3.34
C THR A 388 -3.99 28.22 -3.35
N VAL A 389 -3.82 27.31 -4.30
CA VAL A 389 -2.55 26.65 -4.62
C VAL A 389 -1.85 27.42 -5.74
N TYR A 390 -0.55 27.66 -5.59
CA TYR A 390 0.28 28.40 -6.54
C TYR A 390 1.36 27.47 -7.13
N ASN A 391 1.67 27.60 -8.42
CA ASN A 391 2.70 26.73 -9.03
C ASN A 391 4.14 27.06 -8.62
N SER A 392 4.39 28.16 -7.90
CA SER A 392 5.71 28.49 -7.35
C SER A 392 5.65 29.35 -6.10
N GLY A 393 6.71 29.29 -5.29
CA GLY A 393 6.86 30.15 -4.10
C GLY A 393 6.85 31.65 -4.45
N LEU A 394 7.37 32.04 -5.61
CA LEU A 394 7.31 33.42 -6.09
C LEU A 394 5.86 33.93 -6.21
N ARG A 395 4.97 33.13 -6.81
CA ARG A 395 3.56 33.52 -7.01
C ARG A 395 2.82 33.61 -5.69
N PHE A 396 3.08 32.66 -4.80
CA PHE A 396 2.57 32.68 -3.43
C PHE A 396 2.97 33.98 -2.71
N LEU A 397 4.26 34.33 -2.71
CA LEU A 397 4.76 35.55 -2.07
C LEU A 397 4.21 36.83 -2.71
N LYS A 398 4.15 36.88 -4.05
CA LYS A 398 3.54 38.00 -4.80
C LYS A 398 2.07 38.19 -4.42
N ALA A 399 1.31 37.10 -4.29
CA ALA A 399 -0.09 37.16 -3.87
C ALA A 399 -0.23 37.64 -2.42
N ALA A 400 0.73 37.31 -1.55
CA ALA A 400 0.79 37.80 -0.18
C ALA A 400 1.28 39.27 -0.06
N GLY A 401 1.74 39.86 -1.17
CA GLY A 401 2.37 41.18 -1.17
C GLY A 401 3.72 41.19 -0.44
N ILE A 402 4.38 40.04 -0.33
CA ILE A 402 5.68 39.87 0.31
C ILE A 402 6.76 39.95 -0.78
N PRO A 403 7.69 40.92 -0.71
CA PRO A 403 8.75 41.04 -1.70
C PRO A 403 9.70 39.84 -1.64
N TYR A 404 10.16 39.42 -2.81
CA TYR A 404 11.10 38.32 -2.94
C TYR A 404 12.54 38.83 -2.73
N GLU A 405 13.07 38.62 -1.53
CA GLU A 405 14.29 39.27 -1.03
C GLU A 405 15.45 38.28 -0.84
N ILE A 406 16.62 38.69 -1.33
CA ILE A 406 17.91 38.00 -1.12
C ILE A 406 18.83 38.94 -0.33
N ILE A 407 19.73 38.34 0.45
CA ILE A 407 20.77 39.04 1.20
C ILE A 407 22.15 38.47 0.82
N ASN A 408 23.20 39.24 1.09
CA ASN A 408 24.57 38.80 0.92
C ASN A 408 25.09 38.21 2.23
N VAL A 409 25.40 36.92 2.23
CA VAL A 409 26.12 36.24 3.32
C VAL A 409 27.40 35.66 2.74
N ASN A 410 28.55 36.22 3.10
CA ASN A 410 29.87 35.78 2.63
C ASN A 410 30.01 35.67 1.10
N ASN A 411 29.49 36.67 0.37
CA ASN A 411 29.43 36.71 -1.10
C ASN A 411 28.51 35.65 -1.74
N VAL A 412 27.64 35.02 -0.95
CA VAL A 412 26.62 34.09 -1.43
C VAL A 412 25.25 34.76 -1.33
N ALA A 413 24.49 34.71 -2.42
CA ALA A 413 23.11 35.14 -2.45
C ALA A 413 22.24 34.09 -1.74
N VAL A 414 21.73 34.44 -0.57
CA VAL A 414 20.84 33.59 0.24
C VAL A 414 19.49 34.25 0.45
N TRP A 415 18.47 33.47 0.75
CA TRP A 415 17.14 34.02 1.08
C TRP A 415 17.21 34.89 2.33
N SER A 416 16.47 36.00 2.36
CA SER A 416 16.34 36.80 3.58
C SER A 416 15.71 35.96 4.70
N ASP A 417 15.96 36.30 5.97
CA ASP A 417 15.43 35.55 7.12
C ASP A 417 13.90 35.39 7.07
N LYS A 418 13.21 36.39 6.50
CA LYS A 418 11.76 36.34 6.26
C LYS A 418 11.39 35.25 5.26
N ILE A 419 12.04 35.23 4.09
CA ILE A 419 11.76 34.24 3.04
C ILE A 419 12.14 32.84 3.53
N ARG A 420 13.28 32.71 4.20
CA ARG A 420 13.72 31.45 4.81
C ARG A 420 12.68 30.92 5.80
N ALA A 421 12.21 31.76 6.74
CA ALA A 421 11.18 31.35 7.71
C ALA A 421 9.87 30.88 7.04
N ILE A 422 9.43 31.57 5.98
CA ILE A 422 8.25 31.17 5.19
C ILE A 422 8.50 29.83 4.50
N TYR A 423 9.61 29.69 3.78
CA TYR A 423 9.92 28.50 2.99
C TYR A 423 10.18 27.27 3.87
N ASP A 424 10.85 27.42 5.01
CA ASP A 424 11.04 26.32 5.97
C ASP A 424 9.70 25.86 6.53
N THR A 425 8.79 26.79 6.85
CA THR A 425 7.44 26.44 7.33
C THR A 425 6.60 25.77 6.25
N LEU A 426 6.73 26.21 5.00
CA LEU A 426 6.07 25.57 3.85
C LEU A 426 6.61 24.16 3.62
N LYS A 427 7.93 23.93 3.64
CA LYS A 427 8.52 22.59 3.52
C LYS A 427 8.01 21.65 4.61
N GLU A 428 7.98 22.12 5.86
CA GLU A 428 7.54 21.33 7.00
C GLU A 428 6.04 20.96 6.95
N THR A 429 5.20 21.84 6.40
CA THR A 429 3.74 21.63 6.39
C THR A 429 3.18 21.18 5.04
N ASN A 430 4.01 21.20 4.00
CA ASN A 430 3.70 20.78 2.64
C ASN A 430 4.95 20.11 2.02
N PRO A 431 5.26 18.86 2.43
CA PRO A 431 6.51 18.19 2.10
C PRO A 431 6.68 17.87 0.61
N LEU A 432 5.63 17.96 -0.21
CA LEU A 432 5.72 17.79 -1.67
C LEU A 432 6.12 19.07 -2.41
N TRP A 433 6.02 20.22 -1.75
CA TRP A 433 6.43 21.49 -2.33
C TRP A 433 7.94 21.70 -2.20
N PHE A 434 8.54 22.32 -3.22
CA PHE A 434 9.96 22.59 -3.28
C PHE A 434 10.25 24.06 -3.66
N PRO A 435 11.17 24.76 -2.97
CA PRO A 435 11.39 26.19 -3.18
C PRO A 435 12.08 26.53 -4.50
N ASN A 436 12.98 25.66 -4.98
CA ASN A 436 13.74 25.88 -6.21
C ASN A 436 13.06 25.19 -7.41
N ARG A 437 11.73 25.27 -7.45
CA ARG A 437 10.91 24.74 -8.53
C ARG A 437 10.18 25.91 -9.21
N TRP A 438 10.59 26.27 -10.42
CA TRP A 438 10.05 27.39 -11.19
C TRP A 438 9.50 26.90 -12.53
N PRO A 439 8.41 26.11 -12.53
CA PRO A 439 7.91 25.44 -13.73
C PRO A 439 7.67 26.44 -14.86
N GLY A 440 7.89 26.05 -16.12
CA GLY A 440 7.58 26.78 -17.37
C GLY A 440 8.29 28.12 -17.60
N SER A 441 9.30 28.47 -16.80
CA SER A 441 10.05 29.73 -16.96
C SER A 441 11.11 29.73 -18.09
N MET A 442 11.22 28.68 -18.92
CA MET A 442 12.24 28.52 -19.97
C MET A 442 11.72 28.86 -21.38
N GLY A 443 11.62 30.16 -21.72
CA GLY A 443 11.47 30.69 -23.09
C GLY A 443 10.45 29.99 -24.02
N PRO A 444 10.50 30.22 -25.35
CA PRO A 444 9.61 29.57 -26.32
C PRO A 444 9.98 28.10 -26.65
N LEU A 445 10.95 27.50 -25.94
CA LEU A 445 11.49 26.16 -26.24
C LEU A 445 11.09 25.04 -25.26
N SER A 446 10.26 25.30 -24.26
CA SER A 446 9.72 24.25 -23.39
C SER A 446 8.32 23.85 -23.85
N GLN A 447 8.23 23.08 -24.95
CA GLN A 447 6.97 22.45 -25.34
C GLN A 447 6.66 21.33 -24.34
N TYR A 448 5.64 21.57 -23.53
CA TYR A 448 5.06 20.55 -22.68
C TYR A 448 4.39 19.48 -23.55
N PRO A 449 4.60 18.17 -23.29
CA PRO A 449 4.14 17.10 -24.16
C PRO A 449 2.62 17.07 -24.25
N THR A 450 2.11 16.93 -25.47
CA THR A 450 0.70 16.76 -25.78
C THR A 450 0.32 15.29 -25.84
N LYS A 451 -0.99 14.99 -25.83
CA LYS A 451 -1.50 13.62 -26.08
C LYS A 451 -0.99 13.03 -27.40
N LYS A 452 -0.83 13.87 -28.43
CA LYS A 452 -0.31 13.45 -29.73
C LYS A 452 1.15 13.01 -29.63
N ASP A 453 1.96 13.72 -28.85
CA ASP A 453 3.38 13.39 -28.67
C ASP A 453 3.53 12.04 -27.93
N ILE A 454 2.72 11.82 -26.89
CA ILE A 454 2.72 10.54 -26.16
C ILE A 454 2.20 9.39 -27.04
N ASN A 455 1.16 9.61 -27.86
CA ASN A 455 0.69 8.58 -28.78
C ASN A 455 1.73 8.25 -29.86
N LEU A 456 2.48 9.24 -30.36
CA LEU A 456 3.58 9.01 -31.29
C LEU A 456 4.70 8.19 -30.63
N LEU A 457 5.06 8.55 -29.41
CA LEU A 457 6.04 7.81 -28.62
C LEU A 457 5.62 6.34 -28.42
N LEU A 458 4.35 6.11 -28.09
CA LEU A 458 3.77 4.77 -27.94
C LEU A 458 3.62 4.02 -29.26
N SER A 459 3.78 4.65 -30.42
CA SER A 459 3.69 3.97 -31.73
C SER A 459 5.03 3.46 -32.25
N LEU A 460 6.14 3.81 -31.59
CA LEU A 460 7.47 3.29 -31.93
C LEU A 460 7.50 1.80 -31.65
N ASP A 461 7.81 0.97 -32.63
CA ASP A 461 7.68 -0.50 -32.52
C ASP A 461 8.95 -1.21 -32.06
N ASN A 462 10.06 -0.48 -31.93
CA ASN A 462 11.35 -1.00 -31.51
C ASN A 462 11.87 -0.28 -30.25
N PHE A 463 12.59 -1.03 -29.41
CA PHE A 463 13.09 -0.49 -28.15
C PHE A 463 14.18 0.57 -28.35
N GLY A 464 15.01 0.46 -29.39
CA GLY A 464 16.10 1.42 -29.65
C GLY A 464 15.59 2.86 -29.78
N ASP A 465 14.62 3.07 -30.68
CA ASP A 465 14.02 4.40 -30.89
C ASP A 465 13.21 4.88 -29.69
N PHE A 466 12.60 3.96 -28.93
CA PHE A 466 11.77 4.28 -27.77
C PHE A 466 12.60 4.60 -26.52
N GLY A 467 13.44 3.66 -26.08
CA GLY A 467 14.16 3.62 -24.82
C GLY A 467 15.68 3.82 -24.90
N GLY A 468 16.26 3.84 -26.10
CA GLY A 468 17.68 4.13 -26.35
C GLY A 468 18.50 2.91 -26.79
N GLY A 469 19.73 3.17 -27.24
CA GLY A 469 20.66 2.15 -27.73
C GLY A 469 21.53 1.50 -26.64
N PRO A 470 22.20 0.37 -26.97
CA PRO A 470 23.08 -0.39 -26.06
C PRO A 470 24.39 0.34 -25.75
N SER A 471 25.20 -0.21 -24.85
CA SER A 471 26.49 0.33 -24.40
C SER A 471 27.43 0.76 -25.55
N TYR A 472 27.50 -0.01 -26.63
CA TYR A 472 28.39 0.21 -27.77
C TYR A 472 27.82 1.10 -28.89
N ASP A 473 26.52 1.44 -28.85
CA ASP A 473 25.82 2.29 -29.83
C ASP A 473 24.76 3.16 -29.14
N HIS A 474 25.17 3.83 -28.07
CA HIS A 474 24.23 4.52 -27.19
C HIS A 474 23.67 5.80 -27.82
N HIS A 475 22.38 6.02 -27.59
CA HIS A 475 21.71 7.26 -27.98
C HIS A 475 20.45 7.44 -27.14
N TYR A 476 20.02 8.70 -27.03
CA TYR A 476 18.76 9.05 -26.37
C TYR A 476 17.56 8.45 -27.12
N GLY A 477 16.84 7.57 -26.42
CA GLY A 477 15.50 7.15 -26.82
C GLY A 477 14.51 8.31 -26.83
N SER A 478 13.42 8.18 -27.56
CA SER A 478 12.39 9.20 -27.67
C SER A 478 11.71 9.49 -26.33
N LEU A 479 11.55 8.48 -25.46
CA LEU A 479 10.98 8.67 -24.12
C LEU A 479 11.90 9.55 -23.26
N GLU A 480 13.21 9.30 -23.30
CA GLU A 480 14.19 10.07 -22.53
C GLU A 480 14.24 11.54 -22.99
N LYS A 481 14.08 11.82 -24.29
CA LYS A 481 14.00 13.20 -24.81
C LYS A 481 12.80 13.96 -24.23
N VAL A 482 11.62 13.34 -24.18
CA VAL A 482 10.43 13.95 -23.58
C VAL A 482 10.60 14.13 -22.07
N HIS A 483 11.17 13.14 -21.39
CA HIS A 483 11.57 13.22 -19.99
C HIS A 483 12.50 14.42 -19.72
N ASN A 484 13.55 14.61 -20.53
CA ASN A 484 14.48 15.74 -20.39
C ASN A 484 13.76 17.09 -20.58
N GLY A 485 12.80 17.14 -21.51
CA GLY A 485 11.93 18.31 -21.69
C GLY A 485 11.12 18.64 -20.43
N MET A 486 10.62 17.63 -19.73
CA MET A 486 9.85 17.79 -18.48
C MET A 486 10.70 18.19 -17.29
N HIS A 487 11.93 17.70 -17.15
CA HIS A 487 12.93 18.18 -16.18
C HIS A 487 13.19 19.67 -16.36
N ASN A 488 13.51 20.06 -17.60
CA ASN A 488 13.75 21.45 -18.01
C ASN A 488 12.54 22.34 -17.75
N PHE A 489 11.34 21.89 -18.13
CA PHE A 489 10.10 22.60 -17.87
C PHE A 489 9.87 22.79 -16.36
N SER A 490 10.01 21.74 -15.55
CA SER A 490 9.65 21.76 -14.14
C SER A 490 10.62 22.57 -13.28
N GLY A 491 11.92 22.54 -13.62
CA GLY A 491 12.94 23.32 -12.91
C GLY A 491 12.92 24.79 -13.33
N GLY A 492 12.81 25.05 -14.63
CA GLY A 492 12.74 26.39 -15.21
C GLY A 492 13.88 27.33 -14.79
N THR A 493 13.73 28.61 -15.10
CA THR A 493 14.70 29.67 -14.76
C THR A 493 14.30 30.37 -13.47
N ASN A 494 15.28 30.63 -12.61
CA ASN A 494 15.10 31.39 -11.41
C ASN A 494 14.77 32.86 -11.74
N PRO A 495 13.64 33.38 -11.24
CA PRO A 495 13.20 34.75 -11.53
C PRO A 495 14.09 35.86 -10.94
N THR A 496 15.07 35.52 -10.11
CA THR A 496 16.03 36.48 -9.52
C THR A 496 17.44 36.36 -10.08
N TYR A 497 17.66 35.43 -11.00
CA TYR A 497 18.96 35.17 -11.58
C TYR A 497 19.13 35.97 -12.89
N PRO A 498 20.37 36.36 -13.28
CA PRO A 498 20.67 37.13 -14.49
C PRO A 498 19.91 36.73 -15.76
N ASP A 499 18.84 37.46 -16.09
CA ASP A 499 18.17 37.48 -17.39
C ASP A 499 18.67 38.63 -18.29
N ASN A 500 19.82 39.22 -17.94
CA ASN A 500 20.34 40.48 -18.49
C ASN A 500 19.50 41.75 -18.26
N SER A 501 18.39 41.70 -17.49
CA SER A 501 17.59 42.90 -17.16
C SER A 501 18.34 43.92 -16.29
N ASP A 502 18.03 45.20 -16.46
CA ASP A 502 18.68 46.29 -15.70
C ASP A 502 18.32 46.28 -14.21
N GLU A 503 17.20 45.66 -13.83
CA GLU A 503 16.73 45.62 -12.45
C GLU A 503 17.53 44.62 -11.60
N TRP A 504 17.85 43.43 -12.11
CA TRP A 504 18.68 42.47 -11.38
C TRP A 504 20.11 42.98 -11.21
N LYS A 505 20.69 43.61 -12.25
CA LYS A 505 22.06 44.16 -12.21
C LYS A 505 22.19 45.16 -11.06
N LYS A 506 21.21 46.07 -10.94
CA LYS A 506 21.14 47.03 -9.84
C LYS A 506 21.01 46.33 -8.48
N LYS A 507 20.23 45.26 -8.37
CA LYS A 507 20.05 44.50 -7.11
C LYS A 507 21.34 43.79 -6.67
N TYR A 508 22.02 43.08 -7.57
CA TYR A 508 23.28 42.38 -7.27
C TYR A 508 24.43 43.36 -6.99
N GLN A 509 24.53 44.45 -7.77
CA GLN A 509 25.50 45.53 -7.51
C GLN A 509 25.26 46.17 -6.14
N LYS A 510 24.01 46.46 -5.79
CA LYS A 510 23.66 47.05 -4.48
C LYS A 510 24.03 46.13 -3.31
N LEU A 511 23.92 44.82 -3.50
CA LEU A 511 24.25 43.81 -2.48
C LEU A 511 25.71 43.37 -2.51
N ASN A 512 26.53 43.91 -3.42
CA ASN A 512 27.92 43.51 -3.63
C ASN A 512 28.08 41.98 -3.80
N LEU A 513 27.21 41.39 -4.63
CA LEU A 513 27.16 39.95 -4.90
C LEU A 513 27.77 39.61 -6.25
N THR A 514 28.55 38.52 -6.30
CA THR A 514 28.93 37.85 -7.54
C THR A 514 27.92 36.75 -7.86
N PRO A 515 27.36 36.68 -9.09
CA PRO A 515 26.51 35.57 -9.49
C PRO A 515 27.26 34.22 -9.43
N ASP A 516 26.71 33.27 -8.68
CA ASP A 516 27.19 31.88 -8.63
C ASP A 516 26.15 30.96 -9.27
N PRO A 517 26.42 30.40 -10.47
CA PRO A 517 25.55 29.44 -11.13
C PRO A 517 25.22 28.20 -10.29
N GLN A 518 26.08 27.83 -9.34
CA GLN A 518 26.01 26.60 -8.56
C GLN A 518 25.47 26.81 -7.13
N SER A 519 24.96 28.01 -6.82
CA SER A 519 24.36 28.29 -5.51
C SER A 519 23.22 27.32 -5.21
N LYS A 520 23.29 26.61 -4.08
CA LYS A 520 22.21 25.70 -3.64
C LYS A 520 20.94 26.45 -3.26
N GLU A 521 21.08 27.65 -2.69
CA GLU A 521 19.93 28.45 -2.24
C GLU A 521 19.31 29.28 -3.35
N ASN A 522 20.11 29.73 -4.31
CA ASN A 522 19.68 30.65 -5.37
C ASN A 522 20.31 30.32 -6.75
N PRO A 523 20.07 29.12 -7.31
CA PRO A 523 20.67 28.67 -8.58
C PRO A 523 20.09 29.40 -9.81
N ILE A 524 20.73 29.29 -10.97
CA ILE A 524 20.21 29.82 -12.26
C ILE A 524 18.88 29.18 -12.62
N TYR A 525 18.83 27.86 -12.47
CA TYR A 525 17.73 27.02 -12.86
C TYR A 525 17.26 26.22 -11.66
N GLY A 526 15.99 25.82 -11.66
CA GLY A 526 15.47 24.96 -10.61
C GLY A 526 16.16 23.60 -10.58
N TRP A 527 16.10 22.91 -9.45
CA TRP A 527 16.87 21.67 -9.26
C TRP A 527 16.47 20.55 -10.22
N MET A 528 15.21 20.56 -10.68
CA MET A 528 14.73 19.64 -11.71
C MET A 528 15.46 19.78 -13.06
N THR A 529 16.27 20.80 -13.33
CA THR A 529 17.07 20.90 -14.57
C THR A 529 18.45 20.27 -14.48
N ASP A 530 18.87 19.77 -13.32
CA ASP A 530 20.22 19.29 -13.07
C ASP A 530 20.19 17.86 -12.53
N ASN A 531 20.73 16.91 -13.31
CA ASN A 531 20.73 15.49 -12.97
C ASN A 531 21.44 15.19 -11.64
N ARG A 532 22.34 16.05 -11.16
CA ARG A 532 23.04 15.86 -9.90
C ARG A 532 22.15 16.09 -8.68
N ILE A 533 21.07 16.85 -8.83
CA ILE A 533 20.24 17.32 -7.70
C ILE A 533 18.73 17.23 -7.94
N THR A 534 18.28 16.82 -9.13
CA THR A 534 16.85 16.73 -9.48
C THR A 534 16.06 15.81 -8.53
N ALA A 535 16.64 14.69 -8.08
CA ALA A 535 15.98 13.73 -7.19
C ALA A 535 15.73 14.24 -5.76
N PHE A 536 16.33 15.38 -5.37
CA PHE A 536 16.04 16.04 -4.10
C PHE A 536 14.74 16.86 -4.15
N ASP A 537 14.19 17.10 -5.34
CA ASP A 537 12.84 17.66 -5.51
C ASP A 537 11.81 16.50 -5.47
N PRO A 538 10.83 16.49 -4.55
CA PRO A 538 9.80 15.44 -4.49
C PRO A 538 9.03 15.19 -5.79
N LEU A 539 8.95 16.19 -6.69
CA LEU A 539 8.28 16.06 -7.99
C LEU A 539 8.99 15.04 -8.90
N PHE A 540 10.30 14.85 -8.73
CA PHE A 540 11.09 13.86 -9.45
C PHE A 540 10.43 12.48 -9.46
N TRP A 541 9.97 12.03 -8.29
CA TRP A 541 9.44 10.68 -8.11
C TRP A 541 8.14 10.46 -8.89
N ALA A 542 7.22 11.43 -8.87
CA ALA A 542 6.00 11.35 -9.67
C ALA A 542 6.25 11.53 -11.17
N HIS A 543 7.25 12.35 -11.54
CA HIS A 543 7.69 12.49 -12.92
C HIS A 543 8.23 11.17 -13.47
N HIS A 544 9.16 10.52 -12.76
CA HIS A 544 9.75 9.24 -13.17
C HIS A 544 8.76 8.08 -13.07
N SER A 545 7.82 8.10 -12.12
CA SER A 545 6.71 7.14 -12.08
C SER A 545 5.85 7.22 -13.36
N ASN A 546 5.67 8.41 -13.94
CA ASN A 546 5.00 8.54 -15.24
C ASN A 546 5.88 8.09 -16.43
N VAL A 547 7.20 8.29 -16.38
CA VAL A 547 8.13 7.71 -17.38
C VAL A 547 8.02 6.18 -17.37
N ASP A 548 8.06 5.60 -16.18
CA ASP A 548 7.93 4.16 -15.99
C ASP A 548 6.57 3.63 -16.47
N ARG A 549 5.49 4.37 -16.19
CA ARG A 549 4.14 4.08 -16.70
C ARG A 549 4.08 4.07 -18.22
N ILE A 550 4.71 5.05 -18.89
CA ILE A 550 4.74 5.10 -20.36
C ILE A 550 5.49 3.90 -20.92
N TRP A 551 6.59 3.50 -20.28
CA TRP A 551 7.30 2.27 -20.68
C TRP A 551 6.46 1.02 -20.44
N ALA A 552 5.81 0.87 -19.28
CA ALA A 552 4.91 -0.26 -19.01
C ALA A 552 3.80 -0.36 -20.07
N ARG A 553 3.19 0.77 -20.44
CA ARG A 553 2.19 0.84 -21.51
C ARG A 553 2.78 0.47 -22.88
N TRP A 554 3.98 0.93 -23.18
CA TRP A 554 4.65 0.56 -24.43
C TRP A 554 4.89 -0.96 -24.50
N GLN A 555 5.24 -1.61 -23.38
CA GLN A 555 5.41 -3.06 -23.30
C GLN A 555 4.09 -3.85 -23.42
N GLU A 556 2.94 -3.24 -23.17
CA GLU A 556 1.63 -3.87 -23.46
C GLU A 556 1.33 -3.88 -24.96
N LEU A 557 1.92 -2.94 -25.71
CA LEU A 557 1.69 -2.77 -27.15
C LEU A 557 2.76 -3.46 -28.01
N HIS A 558 3.96 -3.71 -27.47
CA HIS A 558 5.12 -4.21 -28.22
C HIS A 558 5.89 -5.28 -27.43
N ASN A 559 6.61 -6.14 -28.16
CA ASN A 559 7.41 -7.24 -27.60
C ASN A 559 8.92 -6.92 -27.50
N GLY A 560 9.32 -5.65 -27.64
CA GLY A 560 10.74 -5.27 -27.64
C GLY A 560 11.33 -5.12 -26.23
N THR A 561 12.65 -5.29 -26.12
CA THR A 561 13.41 -5.15 -24.87
C THR A 561 14.74 -4.43 -25.14
N PRO A 562 15.42 -3.92 -24.09
CA PRO A 562 16.85 -3.63 -24.18
C PRO A 562 17.64 -4.84 -24.70
N GLN A 563 18.80 -4.60 -25.30
CA GLN A 563 19.70 -5.64 -25.80
C GLN A 563 20.47 -6.29 -24.65
N GLU A 564 21.02 -5.52 -23.71
CA GLU A 564 21.82 -6.02 -22.59
C GLU A 564 20.96 -6.46 -21.39
N VAL A 565 20.09 -7.46 -21.59
CA VAL A 565 19.13 -7.90 -20.55
C VAL A 565 19.78 -8.46 -19.27
N ASN A 566 21.02 -8.93 -19.33
CA ASN A 566 21.75 -9.46 -18.17
C ASN A 566 22.59 -8.40 -17.46
N ALA A 567 22.58 -7.15 -17.93
CA ALA A 567 23.36 -6.09 -17.31
C ALA A 567 22.83 -5.79 -15.90
N VAL A 568 23.76 -5.59 -14.96
CA VAL A 568 23.46 -5.26 -13.56
C VAL A 568 23.13 -3.79 -13.43
N LEU A 569 22.08 -3.49 -12.66
CA LEU A 569 21.60 -2.14 -12.39
C LEU A 569 22.17 -1.64 -11.05
N ALA A 570 23.41 -1.17 -11.06
CA ALA A 570 24.05 -0.61 -9.87
C ALA A 570 23.24 0.58 -9.29
N PRO A 571 23.11 0.73 -7.96
CA PRO A 571 23.81 -0.01 -6.90
C PRO A 571 23.14 -1.33 -6.51
N TRP A 572 22.07 -1.74 -7.17
CA TRP A 572 21.34 -2.96 -6.84
C TRP A 572 21.97 -4.19 -7.51
N SER A 573 21.72 -5.36 -6.92
CA SER A 573 22.09 -6.65 -7.50
C SER A 573 21.08 -7.17 -8.52
N MET A 574 20.16 -6.32 -9.00
CA MET A 574 19.13 -6.68 -9.98
C MET A 574 19.62 -6.44 -11.39
N THR A 575 19.10 -7.20 -12.33
CA THR A 575 19.45 -7.09 -13.74
C THR A 575 18.35 -6.38 -14.52
N VAL A 576 18.68 -5.93 -15.74
CA VAL A 576 17.69 -5.42 -16.70
C VAL A 576 16.52 -6.40 -16.87
N GLN A 577 16.79 -7.71 -16.94
CA GLN A 577 15.79 -8.76 -17.12
C GLN A 577 14.74 -8.78 -16.01
N ASP A 578 15.14 -8.49 -14.76
CA ASP A 578 14.24 -8.48 -13.61
C ASP A 578 13.21 -7.34 -13.69
N THR A 579 13.49 -6.31 -14.49
CA THR A 579 12.66 -5.11 -14.62
C THR A 579 11.59 -5.22 -15.71
N LEU A 580 11.66 -6.24 -16.57
CA LEU A 580 10.84 -6.34 -17.77
C LEU A 580 9.35 -6.57 -17.48
N SER A 581 8.99 -6.97 -16.26
CA SER A 581 7.59 -7.16 -15.86
C SER A 581 7.27 -6.48 -14.54
N ILE A 582 6.50 -5.39 -14.62
CA ILE A 582 6.01 -4.70 -13.43
C ILE A 582 5.12 -5.58 -12.54
N GLN A 583 4.43 -6.57 -13.12
CA GLN A 583 3.61 -7.53 -12.38
C GLN A 583 4.48 -8.48 -11.54
N LYS A 584 5.66 -8.88 -12.03
CA LYS A 584 6.64 -9.64 -11.24
C LYS A 584 7.23 -8.80 -10.11
N LEU A 585 7.35 -7.49 -10.32
CA LEU A 585 7.69 -6.51 -9.29
C LEU A 585 6.51 -6.17 -8.37
N GLY A 586 5.32 -6.76 -8.58
CA GLY A 586 4.19 -6.64 -7.65
C GLY A 586 3.32 -5.39 -7.80
N TYR A 587 3.46 -4.61 -8.87
CA TYR A 587 2.66 -3.38 -9.05
C TYR A 587 2.05 -3.22 -10.44
N THR A 588 1.10 -2.28 -10.56
CA THR A 588 0.44 -1.87 -11.80
C THR A 588 0.07 -0.38 -11.75
N TYR A 589 -0.30 0.18 -12.91
CA TYR A 589 -0.72 1.57 -13.04
C TYR A 589 -2.23 1.66 -13.26
N MET A 590 -2.91 2.50 -12.49
CA MET A 590 -4.33 2.82 -12.69
C MET A 590 -4.55 4.30 -12.42
N LYS A 591 -5.58 4.90 -13.03
CA LYS A 591 -6.05 6.22 -12.59
C LYS A 591 -6.78 6.09 -11.27
N ASP A 592 -7.77 5.20 -11.24
CA ASP A 592 -8.60 5.01 -10.06
C ASP A 592 -9.14 3.57 -9.96
N SER A 593 -9.54 3.16 -8.77
CA SER A 593 -10.13 1.85 -8.50
C SER A 593 -11.12 1.98 -7.36
N VAL A 594 -12.38 1.68 -7.64
CA VAL A 594 -13.45 1.67 -6.63
C VAL A 594 -13.77 0.22 -6.30
N PHE A 595 -13.68 -0.13 -5.02
CA PHE A 595 -13.92 -1.48 -4.53
C PHE A 595 -15.24 -1.55 -3.76
N TYR A 596 -15.96 -2.66 -3.93
CA TYR A 596 -17.19 -3.00 -3.23
C TYR A 596 -16.97 -4.31 -2.48
N ASP A 597 -16.98 -4.24 -1.16
CA ASP A 597 -16.81 -5.39 -0.29
C ASP A 597 -17.98 -6.37 -0.44
N VAL A 598 -17.65 -7.65 -0.62
CA VAL A 598 -18.62 -8.74 -0.62
C VAL A 598 -18.18 -9.81 0.37
N SER A 599 -19.12 -10.53 0.95
CA SER A 599 -18.81 -11.67 1.79
C SER A 599 -18.88 -12.97 1.00
N SER A 600 -17.75 -13.63 0.79
CA SER A 600 -17.71 -15.00 0.23
C SER A 600 -18.28 -16.06 1.17
N LYS A 601 -18.85 -15.68 2.31
CA LYS A 601 -19.60 -16.56 3.21
C LYS A 601 -21.05 -16.76 2.79
N VAL A 602 -21.55 -15.95 1.84
CA VAL A 602 -22.94 -16.03 1.35
C VAL A 602 -22.90 -16.17 -0.17
N GLY A 603 -23.69 -17.10 -0.69
CA GLY A 603 -23.84 -17.32 -2.13
C GLY A 603 -24.49 -16.12 -2.78
N LEU A 604 -23.92 -15.63 -3.88
CA LEU A 604 -24.44 -14.49 -4.59
C LEU A 604 -25.52 -14.92 -5.57
N VAL A 605 -26.67 -14.27 -5.51
CA VAL A 605 -27.77 -14.39 -6.48
C VAL A 605 -27.81 -13.14 -7.36
N LYS A 606 -27.67 -11.97 -6.73
CA LYS A 606 -27.63 -10.67 -7.37
C LYS A 606 -26.65 -9.77 -6.63
N PHE A 607 -25.90 -8.98 -7.37
CA PHE A 607 -25.08 -7.90 -6.83
C PHE A 607 -25.61 -6.58 -7.35
N ASN A 608 -25.81 -5.63 -6.44
CA ASN A 608 -26.13 -4.25 -6.76
C ASN A 608 -25.12 -3.34 -6.06
N SER A 609 -24.38 -2.54 -6.83
CA SER A 609 -23.47 -1.55 -6.26
C SER A 609 -24.19 -0.25 -5.91
N ALA A 610 -23.67 0.45 -4.91
CA ALA A 610 -23.89 1.89 -4.76
C ALA A 610 -23.29 2.64 -5.97
N PRO A 611 -23.70 3.91 -6.22
CA PRO A 611 -23.06 4.79 -7.21
C PRO A 611 -21.55 4.90 -6.99
N THR A 612 -20.80 4.69 -8.07
CA THR A 612 -19.34 4.83 -8.07
C THR A 612 -18.98 6.29 -7.85
N GLN A 613 -18.30 6.60 -6.74
CA GLN A 613 -17.77 7.94 -6.48
C GLN A 613 -16.37 8.08 -7.08
N VAL A 614 -16.28 8.51 -8.34
CA VAL A 614 -15.01 8.73 -9.05
C VAL A 614 -14.89 10.17 -9.49
N SER A 615 -13.66 10.70 -9.47
CA SER A 615 -13.40 12.08 -9.85
C SER A 615 -13.78 12.33 -11.31
N THR A 616 -14.31 13.52 -11.62
CA THR A 616 -14.59 13.93 -13.00
C THR A 616 -13.34 13.87 -13.88
N ASN A 617 -12.17 14.21 -13.32
CA ASN A 617 -10.88 14.04 -13.99
C ASN A 617 -10.67 12.60 -14.47
N THR A 618 -10.83 11.61 -13.59
CA THR A 618 -10.70 10.20 -13.96
C THR A 618 -11.68 9.83 -15.07
N LEU A 619 -12.95 10.21 -14.94
CA LEU A 619 -13.98 9.92 -15.94
C LEU A 619 -13.69 10.57 -17.30
N ASP A 620 -13.18 11.80 -17.32
CA ASP A 620 -12.90 12.54 -18.56
C ASP A 620 -11.62 12.05 -19.27
N THR A 621 -10.71 11.41 -18.55
CA THR A 621 -9.35 11.12 -19.06
C THR A 621 -9.00 9.64 -19.11
N HIS A 622 -9.81 8.75 -18.52
CA HIS A 622 -9.60 7.31 -18.64
C HIS A 622 -9.62 6.86 -20.11
N ARG A 623 -8.90 5.77 -20.39
CA ARG A 623 -8.91 5.14 -21.72
C ARG A 623 -9.33 3.70 -21.70
N LYS A 624 -9.32 3.08 -20.52
CA LYS A 624 -9.88 1.75 -20.30
C LYS A 624 -10.65 1.74 -18.99
N ALA A 625 -11.83 1.13 -19.01
CA ALA A 625 -12.60 0.79 -17.82
C ALA A 625 -12.72 -0.74 -17.72
N GLU A 626 -12.49 -1.29 -16.54
CA GLU A 626 -12.51 -2.74 -16.28
C GLU A 626 -13.33 -3.04 -15.04
N ILE A 627 -14.34 -3.90 -15.16
CA ILE A 627 -15.00 -4.50 -14.01
C ILE A 627 -14.22 -5.76 -13.65
N LYS A 628 -13.78 -5.86 -12.40
CA LYS A 628 -13.12 -7.05 -11.88
C LYS A 628 -13.97 -7.70 -10.80
N ILE A 629 -14.32 -8.97 -11.00
CA ILE A 629 -14.97 -9.79 -9.98
C ILE A 629 -13.86 -10.55 -9.26
N HIS A 630 -13.66 -10.27 -7.98
CA HIS A 630 -12.51 -10.75 -7.21
C HIS A 630 -12.78 -12.12 -6.60
N ARG A 631 -11.82 -13.02 -6.80
CA ARG A 631 -11.72 -14.32 -6.14
C ARG A 631 -13.03 -15.10 -6.19
N VAL A 632 -13.56 -15.28 -7.40
CA VAL A 632 -14.76 -16.05 -7.65
C VAL A 632 -14.53 -17.52 -7.28
N GLN A 633 -15.22 -17.94 -6.22
CA GLN A 633 -15.22 -19.28 -5.66
C GLN A 633 -16.48 -20.01 -6.12
N ARG A 634 -16.34 -21.33 -6.21
CA ARG A 634 -17.36 -22.22 -6.74
C ARG A 634 -18.22 -22.73 -5.60
N GLY A 635 -19.52 -22.78 -5.86
CA GLY A 635 -20.50 -23.25 -4.91
C GLY A 635 -20.98 -24.69 -5.15
N ASN A 636 -22.30 -24.85 -5.11
CA ASN A 636 -23.05 -26.11 -5.09
C ASN A 636 -22.97 -26.95 -6.38
N LEU A 637 -21.78 -27.34 -6.86
CA LEU A 637 -21.53 -28.25 -8.01
C LEU A 637 -22.19 -27.88 -9.37
N GLN A 638 -23.07 -26.88 -9.42
CA GLN A 638 -23.76 -26.45 -10.63
C GLN A 638 -22.99 -25.31 -11.31
N ASN A 639 -22.91 -25.40 -12.64
CA ASN A 639 -22.41 -24.31 -13.46
C ASN A 639 -23.41 -23.14 -13.42
N ALA A 640 -22.89 -21.92 -13.41
CA ALA A 640 -23.68 -20.71 -13.41
C ALA A 640 -23.19 -19.76 -14.50
N ARG A 641 -24.05 -18.82 -14.87
CA ARG A 641 -23.71 -17.70 -15.73
C ARG A 641 -23.87 -16.41 -14.93
N ILE A 642 -22.94 -15.50 -15.10
CA ILE A 642 -22.89 -14.20 -14.44
C ILE A 642 -23.11 -13.16 -15.53
N ARG A 643 -24.31 -12.55 -15.56
CA ARG A 643 -24.59 -11.44 -16.46
C ARG A 643 -24.22 -10.13 -15.80
N VAL A 644 -23.49 -9.30 -16.52
CA VAL A 644 -22.99 -8.01 -16.01
C VAL A 644 -23.68 -6.87 -16.74
N PHE A 645 -24.28 -5.98 -15.95
CA PHE A 645 -24.96 -4.79 -16.41
C PHE A 645 -24.37 -3.55 -15.74
N LEU A 646 -24.51 -2.41 -16.42
CA LEU A 646 -24.22 -1.10 -15.87
C LEU A 646 -25.50 -0.26 -15.78
N ASN A 647 -25.68 0.51 -14.70
CA ASN A 647 -26.80 1.43 -14.53
C ASN A 647 -28.19 0.81 -14.72
N THR A 648 -28.35 -0.47 -14.33
CA THR A 648 -29.60 -1.24 -14.41
C THR A 648 -29.93 -1.88 -13.04
N PRO A 649 -30.30 -1.09 -12.01
CA PRO A 649 -30.49 -1.58 -10.63
C PRO A 649 -31.58 -2.67 -10.51
N ASP A 650 -32.54 -2.65 -11.42
CA ASP A 650 -33.66 -3.58 -11.53
C ASP A 650 -33.35 -4.80 -12.41
N ALA A 651 -32.08 -5.02 -12.81
CA ALA A 651 -31.71 -6.18 -13.61
C ALA A 651 -32.17 -7.50 -12.97
N THR A 652 -32.76 -8.38 -13.78
CA THR A 652 -33.28 -9.70 -13.41
C THR A 652 -32.81 -10.75 -14.42
N VAL A 653 -33.21 -12.01 -14.22
CA VAL A 653 -32.92 -13.12 -15.15
C VAL A 653 -33.54 -12.89 -16.54
N ASP A 654 -34.61 -12.10 -16.62
CA ASP A 654 -35.35 -11.78 -17.85
C ASP A 654 -34.86 -10.50 -18.54
N THR A 655 -33.93 -9.76 -17.92
CA THR A 655 -33.38 -8.55 -18.53
C THR A 655 -32.69 -8.88 -19.85
N PRO A 656 -33.06 -8.22 -20.97
CA PRO A 656 -32.50 -8.53 -22.29
C PRO A 656 -30.99 -8.32 -22.33
N THR A 657 -30.27 -9.25 -22.96
CA THR A 657 -28.83 -9.13 -23.23
C THR A 657 -28.53 -8.67 -24.65
N LYS A 658 -29.41 -8.97 -25.61
CA LYS A 658 -29.28 -8.53 -27.01
C LYS A 658 -29.97 -7.18 -27.21
N GLY A 659 -29.27 -6.24 -27.84
CA GLY A 659 -29.80 -4.89 -28.11
C GLY A 659 -30.00 -4.06 -26.85
N ASN A 660 -29.30 -4.40 -25.76
CA ASN A 660 -29.33 -3.65 -24.51
C ASN A 660 -27.97 -2.99 -24.29
N ASP A 661 -27.92 -1.66 -24.40
CA ASP A 661 -26.69 -0.86 -24.28
C ASP A 661 -26.11 -0.86 -22.84
N HIS A 662 -26.87 -1.38 -21.87
CA HIS A 662 -26.44 -1.54 -20.48
C HIS A 662 -25.85 -2.91 -20.19
N PHE A 663 -26.04 -3.90 -21.07
CA PHE A 663 -25.45 -5.23 -20.93
C PHE A 663 -24.01 -5.22 -21.44
N ILE A 664 -23.09 -5.73 -20.62
CA ILE A 664 -21.65 -5.72 -20.91
C ILE A 664 -21.20 -7.08 -21.42
N GLU A 665 -21.37 -8.12 -20.59
CA GLU A 665 -20.87 -9.46 -20.86
C GLU A 665 -21.61 -10.50 -20.01
N GLU A 666 -21.62 -11.75 -20.47
CA GLU A 666 -22.04 -12.92 -19.71
C GLU A 666 -20.85 -13.87 -19.53
N ILE A 667 -20.45 -14.11 -18.28
CA ILE A 667 -19.40 -15.06 -17.93
C ILE A 667 -20.04 -16.39 -17.59
N THR A 668 -19.59 -17.48 -18.21
CA THR A 668 -20.03 -18.84 -17.85
C THR A 668 -18.99 -19.52 -16.98
N THR A 669 -19.38 -19.97 -15.79
CA THR A 669 -18.54 -20.83 -14.95
C THR A 669 -18.63 -22.27 -15.44
N PHE A 670 -17.49 -22.96 -15.49
CA PHE A 670 -17.43 -24.36 -15.92
C PHE A 670 -16.63 -25.18 -14.91
N HIS A 671 -17.30 -26.11 -14.24
CA HIS A 671 -16.71 -26.99 -13.25
C HIS A 671 -17.53 -28.27 -13.03
N GLY A 672 -16.89 -29.25 -12.40
CA GLY A 672 -17.50 -30.49 -11.94
C GLY A 672 -16.87 -30.93 -10.61
N SER A 673 -17.25 -32.11 -10.14
CA SER A 673 -16.65 -32.72 -8.95
C SER A 673 -15.14 -32.88 -9.12
N CYS A 674 -14.37 -32.51 -8.10
CA CYS A 674 -12.93 -32.74 -8.05
C CYS A 674 -12.62 -34.12 -7.48
N TYR A 675 -11.84 -34.92 -8.20
CA TYR A 675 -11.41 -36.25 -7.75
C TYR A 675 -9.88 -36.36 -7.85
N GLY A 676 -9.20 -36.51 -6.72
CA GLY A 676 -7.75 -36.72 -6.69
C GLY A 676 -7.19 -36.87 -5.27
N GLY A 677 -5.91 -37.23 -5.17
CA GLY A 677 -5.21 -37.41 -3.89
C GLY A 677 -4.98 -36.11 -3.11
N PRO A 678 -4.45 -36.17 -1.87
CA PRO A 678 -4.18 -35.00 -1.05
C PRO A 678 -3.37 -33.94 -1.79
N GLY A 679 -3.86 -32.69 -1.82
CA GLY A 679 -3.22 -31.59 -2.56
C GLY A 679 -3.69 -31.42 -4.01
N HIS A 680 -4.52 -32.32 -4.56
CA HIS A 680 -5.21 -32.08 -5.83
C HIS A 680 -6.37 -31.12 -5.61
N CYS A 681 -7.34 -31.48 -4.76
CA CYS A 681 -8.54 -30.67 -4.53
C CYS A 681 -8.41 -29.60 -3.45
N ASN A 682 -7.26 -29.52 -2.78
CA ASN A 682 -7.03 -28.53 -1.73
C ASN A 682 -6.79 -27.16 -2.35
N LEU A 683 -7.25 -26.09 -1.67
CA LEU A 683 -6.81 -24.75 -2.01
C LEU A 683 -5.28 -24.65 -1.82
N PRO A 684 -4.57 -23.96 -2.72
CA PRO A 684 -3.14 -23.72 -2.58
C PRO A 684 -2.87 -22.88 -1.34
N LEU A 685 -1.61 -22.88 -0.91
CA LEU A 685 -1.14 -21.92 0.06
C LEU A 685 -1.34 -20.49 -0.48
N ASP A 686 -1.59 -19.54 0.42
CA ASP A 686 -1.85 -18.15 0.03
C ASP A 686 -0.69 -17.48 -0.71
N LYS A 687 0.53 -18.01 -0.55
CA LYS A 687 1.72 -17.68 -1.33
C LYS A 687 2.29 -18.95 -1.95
N THR A 688 2.49 -18.93 -3.25
CA THR A 688 3.34 -19.92 -3.93
C THR A 688 4.74 -19.82 -3.33
N ARG A 689 5.31 -20.96 -2.92
CA ARG A 689 6.71 -20.97 -2.44
C ARG A 689 7.60 -20.54 -3.62
N GLN A 690 8.71 -19.89 -3.33
CA GLN A 690 9.64 -19.35 -4.34
C GLN A 690 10.04 -20.37 -5.43
N PHE A 691 10.04 -21.67 -5.10
CA PHE A 691 10.38 -22.78 -5.99
C PHE A 691 9.19 -23.67 -6.37
N ASP A 692 7.95 -23.30 -5.98
CA ASP A 692 6.75 -24.03 -6.36
C ASP A 692 6.29 -23.59 -7.75
N GLN A 693 6.72 -24.34 -8.76
CA GLN A 693 6.37 -24.10 -10.17
C GLN A 693 5.10 -24.81 -10.63
N ARG A 694 4.33 -25.39 -9.70
CA ARG A 694 3.05 -26.01 -10.06
C ARG A 694 2.08 -24.95 -10.54
N GLN A 695 1.30 -25.29 -11.56
CA GLN A 695 0.27 -24.40 -12.08
C GLN A 695 -0.86 -24.21 -11.07
N LEU A 696 -1.51 -23.04 -11.11
CA LEU A 696 -2.70 -22.74 -10.31
C LEU A 696 -3.77 -23.80 -10.60
N HIS A 697 -4.26 -24.45 -9.55
CA HIS A 697 -5.27 -25.48 -9.66
C HIS A 697 -6.59 -24.89 -10.20
N HIS A 698 -7.36 -25.68 -10.95
CA HIS A 698 -8.61 -25.22 -11.55
C HIS A 698 -9.67 -24.82 -10.52
N HIS A 699 -9.67 -25.36 -9.30
CA HIS A 699 -10.60 -24.98 -8.21
C HIS A 699 -10.18 -23.74 -7.42
N GLU A 700 -9.04 -23.13 -7.73
CA GLU A 700 -8.62 -21.91 -7.05
C GLU A 700 -9.55 -20.74 -7.37
N PRO A 701 -9.86 -19.88 -6.39
CA PRO A 701 -10.59 -18.65 -6.63
C PRO A 701 -9.91 -17.82 -7.73
N ARG A 702 -10.67 -17.44 -8.76
CA ARG A 702 -10.15 -16.69 -9.90
C ARG A 702 -10.74 -15.30 -9.97
N ASN A 703 -9.97 -14.38 -10.52
CA ASN A 703 -10.49 -13.08 -10.89
C ASN A 703 -11.05 -13.13 -12.31
N TYR A 704 -12.24 -12.60 -12.52
CA TYR A 704 -12.75 -12.32 -13.87
C TYR A 704 -12.60 -10.84 -14.16
N LYS A 705 -12.05 -10.51 -15.34
CA LYS A 705 -11.85 -9.15 -15.83
C LYS A 705 -12.75 -8.95 -17.02
N ILE A 706 -13.57 -7.91 -16.99
CA ILE A 706 -14.56 -7.58 -18.01
C ILE A 706 -14.22 -6.19 -18.54
N ASN A 707 -14.08 -6.07 -19.86
CA ASN A 707 -13.87 -4.77 -20.49
C ASN A 707 -15.19 -3.99 -20.53
N ALA A 708 -15.24 -2.87 -19.81
CA ALA A 708 -16.42 -2.01 -19.72
C ALA A 708 -16.22 -0.66 -20.41
N THR A 709 -15.11 -0.48 -21.14
CA THR A 709 -14.66 0.82 -21.68
C THR A 709 -15.72 1.50 -22.54
N ASP A 710 -16.19 0.83 -23.59
CA ASP A 710 -17.12 1.44 -24.56
C ASP A 710 -18.48 1.76 -23.92
N ALA A 711 -18.95 0.88 -23.02
CA ALA A 711 -20.21 1.08 -22.31
C ALA A 711 -20.12 2.25 -21.33
N VAL A 712 -19.06 2.34 -20.54
CA VAL A 712 -18.81 3.47 -19.64
C VAL A 712 -18.74 4.77 -20.45
N GLN A 713 -17.98 4.81 -21.54
CA GLN A 713 -17.89 5.99 -22.40
C GLN A 713 -19.23 6.40 -23.01
N SER A 714 -20.03 5.43 -23.48
CA SER A 714 -21.38 5.66 -24.00
C SER A 714 -22.28 6.29 -22.94
N MET A 715 -22.23 5.78 -21.70
CA MET A 715 -23.01 6.34 -20.59
C MET A 715 -22.60 7.78 -20.26
N LEU A 716 -21.29 8.06 -20.19
CA LEU A 716 -20.77 9.41 -19.96
C LEU A 716 -21.20 10.38 -21.06
N ASN A 717 -21.13 9.96 -22.33
CA ASN A 717 -21.58 10.76 -23.48
C ASN A 717 -23.09 11.07 -23.43
N ASN A 718 -23.88 10.18 -22.83
CA ASN A 718 -25.32 10.36 -22.61
C ASN A 718 -25.62 11.16 -21.32
N GLY A 719 -24.61 11.71 -20.65
CA GLY A 719 -24.76 12.58 -19.48
C GLY A 719 -24.82 11.86 -18.13
N ALA A 720 -24.52 10.55 -18.08
CA ALA A 720 -24.37 9.85 -16.82
C ALA A 720 -23.19 10.44 -16.04
N LYS A 721 -23.39 10.70 -14.75
CA LYS A 721 -22.34 11.16 -13.83
C LYS A 721 -21.87 10.09 -12.85
N ASP A 722 -22.72 9.08 -12.66
CA ASP A 722 -22.48 7.95 -11.77
C ASP A 722 -22.61 6.65 -12.55
N ILE A 723 -21.79 5.67 -12.15
CA ILE A 723 -21.78 4.33 -12.73
C ILE A 723 -22.11 3.35 -11.60
N THR A 724 -23.05 2.46 -11.83
CA THR A 724 -23.39 1.36 -10.93
C THR A 724 -23.22 0.04 -11.66
N ILE A 725 -22.86 -1.01 -10.94
CA ILE A 725 -22.65 -2.35 -11.47
C ILE A 725 -23.74 -3.26 -10.92
N GLN A 726 -24.32 -4.06 -11.82
CA GLN A 726 -25.25 -5.12 -11.45
C GLN A 726 -24.77 -6.46 -11.99
N LEU A 727 -24.72 -7.47 -11.11
CA LEU A 727 -24.48 -8.86 -11.50
C LEU A 727 -25.74 -9.67 -11.25
N VAL A 728 -26.15 -10.48 -12.22
CA VAL A 728 -27.26 -11.43 -12.10
C VAL A 728 -26.73 -12.84 -12.30
N ILE A 729 -26.90 -13.70 -11.30
CA ILE A 729 -26.42 -15.08 -11.30
C ILE A 729 -27.57 -16.00 -11.74
N ILE A 730 -27.35 -16.75 -12.82
CA ILE A 730 -28.34 -17.65 -13.41
C ILE A 730 -27.78 -19.05 -13.60
N GLY A 731 -28.64 -20.05 -13.47
CA GLY A 731 -28.33 -21.43 -13.81
C GLY A 731 -28.16 -21.64 -15.31
N ILE A 732 -27.61 -22.80 -15.67
CA ILE A 732 -27.54 -23.26 -17.07
C ILE A 732 -28.93 -23.47 -17.69
N ASP A 733 -29.94 -23.73 -16.86
CA ASP A 733 -31.35 -23.87 -17.26
C ASP A 733 -32.03 -22.52 -17.54
N GLY A 734 -31.36 -21.40 -17.23
CA GLY A 734 -31.89 -20.05 -17.39
C GLY A 734 -32.66 -19.51 -16.19
N ASN A 735 -32.84 -20.31 -15.13
CA ASN A 735 -33.50 -19.87 -13.91
C ASN A 735 -32.51 -19.23 -12.94
N GLN A 736 -33.03 -18.51 -11.96
CA GLN A 736 -32.22 -17.98 -10.86
C GLN A 736 -31.62 -19.13 -10.05
N ILE A 737 -30.35 -18.99 -9.66
CA ILE A 737 -29.65 -19.99 -8.84
C ILE A 737 -28.97 -19.31 -7.66
N ASP A 738 -29.09 -19.92 -6.49
CA ASP A 738 -28.43 -19.50 -5.26
C ASP A 738 -27.25 -20.44 -4.94
N ASN A 739 -26.27 -19.93 -4.20
CA ASN A 739 -25.11 -20.67 -3.70
C ASN A 739 -24.26 -21.33 -4.79
N ALA A 740 -24.32 -20.82 -6.02
CA ALA A 740 -23.50 -21.27 -7.14
C ALA A 740 -22.17 -20.53 -7.24
N VAL A 741 -22.17 -19.24 -6.86
CA VAL A 741 -21.03 -18.34 -6.98
C VAL A 741 -20.82 -17.61 -5.66
N TYR A 742 -19.58 -17.57 -5.17
CA TYR A 742 -19.17 -16.78 -4.01
C TYR A 742 -18.02 -15.88 -4.44
N ILE A 743 -17.99 -14.62 -3.99
CA ILE A 743 -16.97 -13.65 -4.39
C ILE A 743 -16.48 -12.88 -3.18
N ASP A 744 -15.23 -12.42 -3.22
CA ASP A 744 -14.67 -11.58 -2.14
C ASP A 744 -14.95 -10.09 -2.38
N GLY A 745 -15.23 -9.71 -3.64
CA GLY A 745 -15.61 -8.34 -3.96
C GLY A 745 -15.77 -8.08 -5.44
N VAL A 746 -16.18 -6.86 -5.78
CA VAL A 746 -16.23 -6.34 -7.15
C VAL A 746 -15.49 -5.01 -7.17
N SER A 747 -14.70 -4.75 -8.21
CA SER A 747 -14.14 -3.42 -8.42
C SER A 747 -14.41 -2.88 -9.81
N LEU A 748 -14.55 -1.56 -9.89
CA LEU A 748 -14.53 -0.80 -11.14
C LEU A 748 -13.20 -0.06 -11.22
N ASN A 749 -12.37 -0.43 -12.20
CA ASN A 749 -11.01 0.09 -12.36
C ASN A 749 -10.94 0.99 -13.60
N PHE A 750 -10.30 2.13 -13.46
CA PHE A 750 -10.05 3.09 -14.54
C PHE A 750 -8.54 3.13 -14.83
N MET A 751 -8.20 2.92 -16.08
CA MET A 751 -6.83 2.84 -16.58
C MET A 751 -6.62 3.82 -17.74
N ASP A 752 -5.35 4.07 -18.04
CA ASP A 752 -4.87 4.99 -19.06
C ASP A 752 -4.76 4.40 -20.47
#